data_AF-A0AAN9G6B1-F1
#
_entry.id   AF-A0AAN9G6B1-F1
#
_cell.length_a   1.000
_cell.length_b   1.000
_cell.length_c   1.000
_cell.angle_alpha   90.00
_cell.angle_beta   90.00
_cell.angle_gamma   90.00
#
_symmetry.space_group_name_H-M   'P 1'
#
loop_
_entity.id
_entity.type
_entity.pdbx_description
1 polymer ?
#
loop_
_entity_poly.entity_id
_entity_poly.type
_entity_poly.pdbx_seq_one_letter_code
_entity_poly.pdbx_strand_id
1 'polypeptide(L)'
;MVNSEDVQLLIKMQKRVKYLEATKQKLMDELDERDDHEEKANYDGDFAFHSLKMQELENENDKLKREVQRLMKAIAETTNFGDNGGQVSPAAKEFLDQFEAMTDELERRREECLQLRAMMADRLITTHSIGKESYGGHDDIINEDNELEMAYKTQKDLNRLLQTQLDKVEQELKKKERTYHDELSELRRENDRQQKLINKNLSLGTEAKIEATMQHEITRMTSENLDLRETIDKQSDQIRKLKKMLKIYAKKLKDGEAAEIVAELEQDDGGGKGAAVGATVKHRERTWMGMLEFRREDEGALIKNLILDLKPKLAAGLIPGLPSYVLFMCVRHTDYINDDDKVKSLLTGTINGIKKTIKKHGDDLERITLWLANTCRLMHTLKQYSGEKQFQVDNQPRQNEMCLRNFDLSEYRQVFSDLAIWIYQTLIKLMEELVQPNIVPAILEHEAIAGLTASKPAGLRGRSSSNARELDDEKDAMHSLDQLMRTLNSYMRIMTQHAVDPELVKQIFRQLYYFMCAGALNNLLLRKDMCNWSKGMQIRYNLSHMEQWLRDNKLNESGAQSALDPIVQASQLLQARKTDTDVDSICEMCSKLTMAQIVKILNLYTPVDEFEERVPIPFIRKIQARLKQRADMAQTGGNTLLMDTKFSFPVTFPFNPSSILLDSIDVPEQLHLGFLKKL
;
A
#
# COMPACT_ATOMS: atom_id res chain seq x y z
N MET A 1 -52.63 48.52 10.31
CA MET A 1 -51.25 49.02 10.31
C MET A 1 -50.35 47.85 9.97
N VAL A 2 -49.78 47.83 8.76
CA VAL A 2 -48.83 46.78 8.35
C VAL A 2 -47.48 47.12 8.99
N ASN A 3 -46.89 46.16 9.70
CA ASN A 3 -45.63 46.35 10.44
C ASN A 3 -44.50 46.77 9.49
N SER A 4 -43.84 47.87 9.82
CA SER A 4 -42.72 48.47 9.06
C SER A 4 -41.53 47.51 8.88
N GLU A 5 -41.34 46.59 9.84
CA GLU A 5 -40.26 45.59 9.81
C GLU A 5 -40.48 44.50 8.76
N ASP A 6 -41.72 44.04 8.54
CA ASP A 6 -42.03 43.02 7.53
C ASP A 6 -41.83 43.58 6.12
N VAL A 7 -42.14 44.85 5.90
CA VAL A 7 -41.92 45.53 4.62
C VAL A 7 -40.42 45.71 4.35
N GLN A 8 -39.61 46.03 5.37
CA GLN A 8 -38.15 46.09 5.21
C GLN A 8 -37.53 44.73 4.92
N LEU A 9 -38.01 43.66 5.56
CA LEU A 9 -37.52 42.31 5.30
C LEU A 9 -37.85 41.86 3.87
N LEU A 10 -39.07 42.16 3.41
CA LEU A 10 -39.52 41.83 2.06
C LEU A 10 -38.71 42.59 0.99
N ILE A 11 -38.38 43.86 1.24
CA ILE A 11 -37.50 44.65 0.36
C ILE A 11 -36.07 44.09 0.35
N LYS A 12 -35.53 43.65 1.50
CA LYS A 12 -34.20 43.01 1.56
C LYS A 12 -34.19 41.68 0.80
N MET A 13 -35.24 40.87 0.94
CA MET A 13 -35.37 39.63 0.18
C MET A 13 -35.52 39.89 -1.32
N GLN A 14 -36.33 40.86 -1.73
CA GLN A 14 -36.44 41.25 -3.14
C GLN A 14 -35.11 41.74 -3.74
N LYS A 15 -34.33 42.52 -2.99
CA LYS A 15 -32.98 42.93 -3.42
C LYS A 15 -32.03 41.75 -3.54
N ARG A 16 -32.11 40.78 -2.61
CA ARG A 16 -31.28 39.58 -2.66
C ARG A 16 -31.64 38.67 -3.82
N VAL A 17 -32.93 38.50 -4.12
CA VAL A 17 -33.41 37.73 -5.27
C VAL A 17 -32.94 38.37 -6.57
N LYS A 18 -33.11 39.69 -6.75
CA LYS A 18 -32.59 40.39 -7.94
C LYS A 18 -31.07 40.28 -8.10
N TYR A 19 -30.33 40.34 -7.00
CA TYR A 19 -28.89 40.14 -7.02
C TYR A 19 -28.52 38.72 -7.45
N LEU A 20 -29.22 37.70 -6.95
CA LEU A 20 -28.98 36.30 -7.30
C LEU A 20 -29.38 36.00 -8.74
N GLU A 21 -30.46 36.59 -9.24
CA GLU A 21 -30.88 36.49 -10.65
C GLU A 21 -29.85 37.13 -11.59
N ALA A 22 -29.32 38.30 -11.24
CA ALA A 22 -28.25 38.94 -12.01
C ALA A 22 -26.96 38.12 -11.99
N THR A 23 -26.62 37.49 -10.86
CA THR A 23 -25.44 36.62 -10.74
C THR A 23 -25.62 35.33 -11.55
N LYS A 24 -26.82 34.75 -11.53
CA LYS A 24 -27.16 33.58 -12.35
C LYS A 24 -27.07 33.90 -13.85
N GLN A 25 -27.59 35.04 -14.29
CA GLN A 25 -27.50 35.44 -15.69
C GLN A 25 -26.05 35.61 -16.12
N LYS A 26 -25.25 36.29 -15.29
CA LYS A 26 -23.82 36.48 -15.58
C LYS A 26 -23.03 35.16 -15.67
N LEU A 27 -23.36 34.18 -14.84
CA LEU A 27 -22.77 32.84 -14.89
C LEU A 27 -23.25 32.02 -16.10
N MET A 28 -24.47 32.27 -16.61
CA MET A 28 -24.93 31.67 -17.87
C MET A 28 -24.22 32.29 -19.07
N ASP A 29 -24.07 33.61 -19.09
CA ASP A 29 -23.33 34.31 -20.15
C ASP A 29 -21.84 33.89 -20.18
N GLU A 30 -21.21 33.71 -19.00
CA GLU A 30 -19.84 33.18 -18.88
C GLU A 30 -19.72 31.69 -19.29
N LEU A 31 -20.81 30.91 -19.20
CA LEU A 31 -20.83 29.51 -19.64
C LEU A 31 -20.97 29.43 -21.16
N ASP A 32 -21.86 30.24 -21.75
CA ASP A 32 -22.06 30.33 -23.19
C ASP A 32 -20.78 30.84 -23.91
N GLU A 33 -20.08 31.82 -23.34
CA GLU A 33 -18.77 32.26 -23.87
C GLU A 33 -17.71 31.16 -23.81
N ARG A 34 -17.79 30.27 -22.81
CA ARG A 34 -16.85 29.16 -22.63
C ARG A 34 -17.11 28.03 -23.61
N ASP A 35 -18.39 27.73 -23.85
CA ASP A 35 -18.83 26.75 -24.83
C ASP A 35 -18.50 27.23 -26.26
N ASP A 36 -18.66 28.52 -26.56
CA ASP A 36 -18.24 29.14 -27.82
C ASP A 36 -16.70 29.11 -28.04
N HIS A 37 -15.92 29.17 -26.96
CA HIS A 37 -14.47 29.02 -26.98
C HIS A 37 -14.02 27.55 -27.13
N GLU A 38 -14.76 26.60 -26.57
CA GLU A 38 -14.52 25.16 -26.73
C GLU A 38 -14.94 24.66 -28.14
N GLU A 39 -16.03 25.18 -28.72
CA GLU A 39 -16.43 24.84 -30.09
C GLU A 39 -15.46 25.41 -31.15
N LYS A 40 -14.88 26.60 -30.93
CA LYS A 40 -13.87 27.18 -31.83
C LYS A 40 -12.47 26.58 -31.70
N ALA A 41 -12.11 26.03 -30.53
CA ALA A 41 -10.83 25.34 -30.35
C ALA A 41 -10.80 23.94 -31.02
N ASN A 42 -11.98 23.36 -31.28
CA ASN A 42 -12.10 22.01 -31.83
C ASN A 42 -12.12 21.92 -33.37
N TYR A 43 -12.13 23.05 -34.07
CA TYR A 43 -12.03 23.08 -35.53
C TYR A 43 -10.72 23.76 -35.98
N ASP A 44 -9.82 22.92 -36.49
CA ASP A 44 -8.94 23.20 -37.65
C ASP A 44 -7.50 23.71 -37.43
N GLY A 45 -6.92 23.65 -36.22
CA GLY A 45 -5.51 24.03 -35.99
C GLY A 45 -4.64 23.01 -35.25
N ASP A 46 -5.12 22.52 -34.11
CA ASP A 46 -4.26 21.76 -33.17
C ASP A 46 -4.10 20.27 -33.51
N PHE A 47 -5.05 19.66 -34.23
CA PHE A 47 -4.92 18.24 -34.61
C PHE A 47 -3.80 17.99 -35.62
N ALA A 48 -3.65 18.87 -36.62
CA ALA A 48 -2.58 18.75 -37.62
C ALA A 48 -1.19 19.02 -37.00
N PHE A 49 -1.09 20.01 -36.09
CA PHE A 49 0.14 20.32 -35.38
C PHE A 49 0.54 19.19 -34.42
N HIS A 50 -0.40 18.65 -33.64
CA HIS A 50 -0.14 17.50 -32.76
C HIS A 50 0.15 16.22 -33.54
N SER A 51 -0.47 16.00 -34.70
CA SER A 51 -0.14 14.87 -35.57
C SER A 51 1.27 14.96 -36.15
N LEU A 52 1.67 16.15 -36.63
CA LEU A 52 3.05 16.39 -37.11
C LEU A 52 4.07 16.26 -35.98
N LYS A 53 3.77 16.78 -34.80
CA LYS A 53 4.66 16.69 -33.63
C LYS A 53 4.82 15.25 -33.16
N MET A 54 3.77 14.45 -33.24
CA MET A 54 3.81 13.02 -32.92
C MET A 54 4.63 12.23 -33.95
N GLN A 55 4.51 12.57 -35.24
CA GLN A 55 5.32 11.95 -36.31
C GLN A 55 6.82 12.34 -36.22
N GLU A 56 7.14 13.56 -35.81
CA GLU A 56 8.53 13.96 -35.49
C GLU A 56 9.11 13.12 -34.34
N LEU A 57 8.35 12.97 -33.26
CA LEU A 57 8.78 12.19 -32.09
C LEU A 57 8.92 10.69 -32.42
N GLU A 58 8.06 10.14 -33.27
CA GLU A 58 8.20 8.75 -33.77
C GLU A 58 9.48 8.59 -34.60
N ASN A 59 9.77 9.52 -35.51
CA ASN A 59 11.00 9.49 -36.33
C ASN A 59 12.27 9.64 -35.49
N GLU A 60 12.23 10.46 -34.43
CA GLU A 60 13.35 10.65 -33.51
C GLU A 60 13.59 9.41 -32.65
N ASN A 61 12.52 8.75 -32.20
CA ASN A 61 12.58 7.50 -31.47
C ASN A 61 13.15 6.35 -32.33
N ASP A 62 12.73 6.24 -33.60
CA ASP A 62 13.28 5.25 -34.53
C ASP A 62 14.74 5.56 -34.93
N LYS A 63 15.18 6.82 -34.83
CA LYS A 63 16.60 7.20 -35.01
C LYS A 63 17.44 6.81 -33.80
N LEU A 64 16.95 7.08 -32.58
CA LEU A 64 17.61 6.69 -31.33
C LEU A 64 17.73 5.16 -31.21
N LYS A 65 16.69 4.41 -31.59
CA LYS A 65 16.76 2.93 -31.66
C LYS A 65 17.86 2.44 -32.58
N ARG A 66 18.00 3.03 -33.77
CA ARG A 66 19.07 2.68 -34.73
C ARG A 66 20.46 3.03 -34.20
N GLU A 67 20.60 4.11 -33.42
CA GLU A 67 21.87 4.46 -32.75
C GLU A 67 22.22 3.51 -31.61
N VAL A 68 21.25 3.11 -30.79
CA VAL A 68 21.44 2.11 -29.74
C VAL A 68 21.83 0.76 -30.34
N GLN A 69 21.16 0.30 -31.40
CA GLN A 69 21.55 -0.91 -32.12
C GLN A 69 22.95 -0.83 -32.74
N ARG A 70 23.35 0.34 -33.26
CA ARG A 70 24.70 0.57 -33.79
C ARG A 70 25.77 0.51 -32.69
N LEU A 71 25.49 1.14 -31.54
CA LEU A 71 26.38 1.13 -30.37
C LEU A 71 26.52 -0.28 -29.80
N MET A 72 25.44 -1.07 -29.77
CA MET A 72 25.47 -2.46 -29.34
C MET A 72 26.24 -3.36 -30.30
N LYS A 73 26.09 -3.17 -31.62
CA LYS A 73 26.87 -3.91 -32.61
C LYS A 73 28.36 -3.59 -32.49
N ALA A 74 28.70 -2.32 -32.23
CA ALA A 74 30.07 -1.91 -31.95
C ALA A 74 30.62 -2.50 -30.63
N ILE A 75 29.79 -2.64 -29.60
CA ILE A 75 30.15 -3.30 -28.33
C ILE A 75 30.37 -4.81 -28.53
N ALA A 76 29.49 -5.47 -29.28
CA ALA A 76 29.62 -6.90 -29.62
C ALA A 76 30.89 -7.17 -30.46
N GLU A 77 31.21 -6.28 -31.41
CA GLU A 77 32.43 -6.36 -32.23
C GLU A 77 33.71 -6.07 -31.42
N THR A 78 33.65 -5.21 -30.40
CA THR A 78 34.81 -4.89 -29.54
C THR A 78 35.07 -5.92 -28.44
N THR A 79 34.09 -6.75 -28.06
CA THR A 79 34.28 -7.85 -27.10
C THR A 79 34.99 -9.09 -27.65
N ASN A 80 35.38 -9.09 -28.94
CA ASN A 80 36.04 -10.22 -29.62
C ASN A 80 37.58 -10.13 -29.68
N PHE A 81 38.23 -9.73 -28.58
CA PHE A 81 39.69 -9.91 -28.43
C PHE A 81 40.01 -10.65 -27.13
N GLY A 82 40.28 -11.94 -27.23
CA GLY A 82 40.78 -12.73 -26.11
C GLY A 82 40.56 -14.25 -26.22
N ASP A 83 41.18 -14.85 -27.25
CA ASP A 83 41.68 -16.23 -27.39
C ASP A 83 40.88 -17.45 -26.86
N ASN A 84 40.78 -18.46 -27.73
CA ASN A 84 40.10 -19.75 -27.61
C ASN A 84 38.56 -19.80 -27.53
N GLY A 85 37.95 -19.89 -28.72
CA GLY A 85 36.74 -20.70 -28.89
C GLY A 85 35.41 -19.96 -28.91
N GLY A 86 35.30 -18.84 -29.64
CA GLY A 86 34.05 -18.38 -30.29
C GLY A 86 32.77 -18.33 -29.45
N GLN A 87 32.85 -18.17 -28.13
CA GLN A 87 31.69 -18.06 -27.25
C GLN A 87 31.66 -16.69 -26.59
N VAL A 88 30.61 -15.93 -26.90
CA VAL A 88 30.23 -14.69 -26.22
C VAL A 88 30.13 -14.96 -24.72
N SER A 89 30.71 -14.09 -23.89
CA SER A 89 30.64 -14.19 -22.42
C SER A 89 29.20 -14.44 -21.95
N PRO A 90 28.94 -15.41 -21.06
CA PRO A 90 27.58 -15.76 -20.61
C PRO A 90 26.81 -14.55 -20.07
N ALA A 91 27.50 -13.60 -19.42
CA ALA A 91 26.89 -12.37 -18.92
C ALA A 91 26.54 -11.37 -20.03
N ALA A 92 27.34 -11.31 -21.10
CA ALA A 92 27.04 -10.49 -22.27
C ALA A 92 25.89 -11.11 -23.09
N LYS A 93 25.83 -12.45 -23.14
CA LYS A 93 24.72 -13.18 -23.76
C LYS A 93 23.41 -13.02 -22.98
N GLU A 94 23.43 -13.18 -21.66
CA GLU A 94 22.25 -12.97 -20.80
C GLU A 94 21.75 -11.51 -20.87
N PHE A 95 22.67 -10.54 -20.94
CA PHE A 95 22.30 -9.13 -21.09
C PHE A 95 21.69 -8.84 -22.47
N LEU A 96 22.22 -9.46 -23.54
CA LEU A 96 21.63 -9.41 -24.88
C LEU A 96 20.25 -10.07 -24.90
N ASP A 97 20.11 -11.26 -24.31
CA ASP A 97 18.85 -12.02 -24.26
C ASP A 97 17.77 -11.25 -23.45
N GLN A 98 18.13 -10.62 -22.32
CA GLN A 98 17.20 -9.79 -21.54
C GLN A 98 16.80 -8.51 -22.28
N PHE A 99 17.71 -7.91 -23.04
CA PHE A 99 17.42 -6.71 -23.82
C PHE A 99 16.59 -7.01 -25.07
N GLU A 100 16.84 -8.15 -25.73
CA GLU A 100 16.03 -8.68 -26.82
C GLU A 100 14.61 -8.98 -26.32
N ALA A 101 14.47 -9.65 -25.17
CA ALA A 101 13.17 -9.86 -24.54
C ALA A 101 12.44 -8.54 -24.20
N MET A 102 13.16 -7.52 -23.73
CA MET A 102 12.57 -6.21 -23.44
C MET A 102 12.19 -5.45 -24.73
N THR A 103 12.94 -5.65 -25.81
CA THR A 103 12.67 -5.07 -27.13
C THR A 103 11.45 -5.76 -27.75
N ASP A 104 11.34 -7.08 -27.64
CA ASP A 104 10.19 -7.88 -28.05
C ASP A 104 8.94 -7.51 -27.25
N GLU A 105 9.05 -7.28 -25.94
CA GLU A 105 7.91 -6.83 -25.11
C GLU A 105 7.46 -5.42 -25.53
N LEU A 106 8.40 -4.54 -25.88
CA LEU A 106 8.09 -3.19 -26.37
C LEU A 106 7.50 -3.23 -27.78
N GLU A 107 7.97 -4.14 -28.65
CA GLU A 107 7.43 -4.36 -29.98
C GLU A 107 6.04 -5.00 -29.91
N ARG A 108 5.83 -5.95 -29.01
CA ARG A 108 4.52 -6.52 -28.69
C ARG A 108 3.55 -5.47 -28.15
N ARG A 109 3.99 -4.57 -27.27
CA ARG A 109 3.15 -3.44 -26.80
C ARG A 109 2.89 -2.43 -27.93
N ARG A 110 3.84 -2.23 -28.85
CA ARG A 110 3.65 -1.41 -30.06
C ARG A 110 2.66 -2.09 -31.02
N GLU A 111 2.72 -3.41 -31.18
CA GLU A 111 1.78 -4.23 -31.96
C GLU A 111 0.40 -4.27 -31.31
N GLU A 112 0.28 -4.34 -29.98
CA GLU A 112 -0.98 -4.25 -29.26
C GLU A 112 -1.60 -2.85 -29.44
N CYS A 113 -0.79 -1.79 -29.37
CA CYS A 113 -1.23 -0.42 -29.69
C CYS A 113 -1.58 -0.26 -31.17
N LEU A 114 -0.81 -0.84 -32.09
CA LEU A 114 -1.09 -0.86 -33.53
C LEU A 114 -2.32 -1.70 -33.83
N GLN A 115 -2.59 -2.80 -33.11
CA GLN A 115 -3.80 -3.60 -33.22
C GLN A 115 -4.99 -2.85 -32.67
N LEU A 116 -4.87 -2.13 -31.54
CA LEU A 116 -5.94 -1.28 -31.02
C LEU A 116 -6.23 -0.13 -31.97
N ARG A 117 -5.18 0.48 -32.56
CA ARG A 117 -5.31 1.53 -33.58
C ARG A 117 -5.82 0.97 -34.90
N ALA A 118 -5.45 -0.26 -35.25
CA ALA A 118 -5.92 -0.98 -36.43
C ALA A 118 -7.32 -1.54 -36.25
N MET A 119 -7.81 -1.81 -35.03
CA MET A 119 -9.19 -2.17 -34.70
C MET A 119 -10.09 -0.93 -34.64
N MET A 120 -9.54 0.20 -34.17
CA MET A 120 -10.18 1.50 -34.32
C MET A 120 -10.21 1.93 -35.78
N ALA A 121 -9.12 1.72 -36.52
CA ALA A 121 -9.05 1.90 -37.95
C ALA A 121 -9.90 0.86 -38.67
N ASP A 122 -10.04 -0.40 -38.24
CA ASP A 122 -10.93 -1.40 -38.86
C ASP A 122 -12.38 -1.08 -38.57
N ARG A 123 -12.72 -0.38 -37.49
CA ARG A 123 -14.05 0.21 -37.32
C ARG A 123 -14.30 1.43 -38.21
N LEU A 124 -13.22 2.09 -38.65
CA LEU A 124 -13.22 3.20 -39.64
C LEU A 124 -12.99 2.72 -41.09
N ILE A 125 -12.49 1.50 -41.27
CA ILE A 125 -12.07 0.87 -42.53
C ILE A 125 -13.04 -0.26 -42.89
N THR A 126 -13.76 -0.91 -41.98
CA THR A 126 -14.97 -1.69 -42.34
C THR A 126 -16.10 -0.79 -42.86
N THR A 127 -16.03 0.50 -42.57
CA THR A 127 -16.79 1.56 -43.24
C THR A 127 -16.13 2.06 -44.55
N HIS A 128 -14.86 1.74 -44.84
CA HIS A 128 -14.13 2.20 -46.04
C HIS A 128 -13.57 1.10 -46.99
N SER A 129 -13.63 -0.18 -46.60
CA SER A 129 -13.05 -1.37 -47.27
C SER A 129 -14.10 -2.40 -47.64
N ILE A 130 -15.37 -1.99 -47.73
CA ILE A 130 -16.25 -2.55 -48.78
C ILE A 130 -15.82 -2.02 -50.16
N GLY A 131 -14.94 -1.01 -50.22
CA GLY A 131 -14.58 -0.29 -51.44
C GLY A 131 -13.23 -0.59 -52.09
N LYS A 132 -12.44 -1.60 -51.68
CA LYS A 132 -11.07 -1.74 -52.27
C LYS A 132 -10.43 -3.14 -52.35
N GLU A 133 -11.19 -4.22 -52.24
CA GLU A 133 -10.70 -5.59 -52.55
C GLU A 133 -11.34 -6.24 -53.79
N SER A 134 -12.15 -5.50 -54.55
CA SER A 134 -12.43 -5.84 -55.94
C SER A 134 -11.72 -4.82 -56.82
N TYR A 135 -10.94 -5.32 -57.77
CA TYR A 135 -10.27 -4.57 -58.84
C TYR A 135 -8.84 -4.09 -58.55
N GLY A 136 -7.92 -5.05 -58.60
CA GLY A 136 -6.65 -4.87 -59.29
C GLY A 136 -6.58 -5.81 -60.49
N GLY A 137 -7.13 -5.40 -61.65
CA GLY A 137 -6.94 -6.12 -62.92
C GLY A 137 -8.04 -5.90 -63.95
N HIS A 138 -7.89 -4.81 -64.72
CA HIS A 138 -8.44 -4.49 -66.06
C HIS A 138 -9.81 -5.02 -66.53
N ASP A 139 -10.60 -4.06 -67.03
CA ASP A 139 -11.65 -4.12 -68.06
C ASP A 139 -12.96 -4.84 -67.69
N ASP A 140 -13.98 -4.07 -67.26
CA ASP A 140 -15.08 -3.71 -68.16
C ASP A 140 -16.03 -2.69 -67.50
N ILE A 141 -16.34 -1.65 -68.28
CA ILE A 141 -17.33 -0.62 -67.99
C ILE A 141 -18.71 -1.30 -67.91
N ILE A 142 -19.57 -0.85 -66.96
CA ILE A 142 -21.03 -1.02 -66.84
C ILE A 142 -21.41 -1.58 -65.45
N ASN A 143 -21.70 -0.70 -64.47
CA ASN A 143 -22.94 -0.73 -63.64
C ASN A 143 -23.03 0.38 -62.54
N GLU A 144 -22.63 1.63 -62.81
CA GLU A 144 -22.53 2.68 -61.76
C GLU A 144 -23.88 3.15 -61.18
N ASP A 145 -24.99 3.06 -61.91
CA ASP A 145 -26.27 3.64 -61.47
C ASP A 145 -27.04 2.79 -60.45
N ASN A 146 -26.96 1.46 -60.54
CA ASN A 146 -27.68 0.55 -59.64
C ASN A 146 -26.99 0.40 -58.27
N GLU A 147 -25.66 0.50 -58.25
CA GLU A 147 -24.87 0.39 -57.02
C GLU A 147 -24.99 1.66 -56.17
N LEU A 148 -25.08 2.83 -56.81
CA LEU A 148 -25.28 4.10 -56.13
C LEU A 148 -26.66 4.19 -55.46
N GLU A 149 -27.72 3.70 -56.13
CA GLU A 149 -29.07 3.66 -55.56
C GLU A 149 -29.15 2.71 -54.35
N MET A 150 -28.51 1.53 -54.44
CA MET A 150 -28.45 0.58 -53.33
C MET A 150 -27.65 1.15 -52.15
N ALA A 151 -26.50 1.77 -52.40
CA ALA A 151 -25.68 2.41 -51.37
C ALA A 151 -26.46 3.52 -50.64
N TYR A 152 -27.15 4.39 -51.37
CA TYR A 152 -27.94 5.47 -50.79
C TYR A 152 -29.12 4.94 -49.96
N LYS A 153 -29.76 3.86 -50.41
CA LYS A 153 -30.83 3.20 -49.68
C LYS A 153 -30.34 2.54 -48.38
N THR A 154 -29.21 1.83 -48.45
CA THR A 154 -28.59 1.25 -47.24
C THR A 154 -28.14 2.32 -46.25
N GLN A 155 -27.59 3.44 -46.72
CA GLN A 155 -27.19 4.55 -45.85
C GLN A 155 -28.41 5.20 -45.16
N LYS A 156 -29.53 5.32 -45.87
CA LYS A 156 -30.80 5.82 -45.30
C LYS A 156 -31.36 4.89 -44.23
N ASP A 157 -31.30 3.58 -44.45
CA ASP A 157 -31.73 2.58 -43.47
C ASP A 157 -30.80 2.54 -42.24
N LEU A 158 -29.49 2.71 -42.44
CA LEU A 158 -28.52 2.80 -41.36
C LEU A 158 -28.72 4.06 -40.50
N ASN A 159 -28.93 5.22 -41.15
CA ASN A 159 -29.25 6.47 -40.46
C ASN A 159 -30.55 6.34 -39.67
N ARG A 160 -31.58 5.65 -40.20
CA ARG A 160 -32.82 5.39 -39.48
C ARG A 160 -32.63 4.48 -38.26
N LEU A 161 -31.75 3.49 -38.37
CA LEU A 161 -31.41 2.59 -37.26
C LEU A 161 -30.63 3.33 -36.17
N LEU A 162 -29.64 4.14 -36.55
CA LEU A 162 -28.89 5.00 -35.66
C LEU A 162 -29.80 5.99 -34.94
N GLN A 163 -30.72 6.64 -35.66
CA GLN A 163 -31.72 7.52 -35.06
C GLN A 163 -32.56 6.78 -34.01
N THR A 164 -33.02 5.56 -34.32
CA THR A 164 -33.81 4.73 -33.39
C THR A 164 -33.00 4.31 -32.16
N GLN A 165 -31.70 4.04 -32.32
CA GLN A 165 -30.81 3.73 -31.19
C GLN A 165 -30.55 4.97 -30.33
N LEU A 166 -30.32 6.12 -30.94
CA LEU A 166 -30.15 7.39 -30.25
C LEU A 166 -31.40 7.73 -29.43
N ASP A 167 -32.59 7.60 -30.02
CA ASP A 167 -33.88 7.84 -29.37
C ASP A 167 -34.09 6.90 -28.17
N LYS A 168 -33.68 5.63 -28.28
CA LYS A 168 -33.74 4.67 -27.16
C LYS A 168 -32.81 5.06 -26.02
N VAL A 169 -31.56 5.42 -26.32
CA VAL A 169 -30.59 5.85 -25.30
C VAL A 169 -31.06 7.13 -24.64
N GLU A 170 -31.60 8.08 -25.40
CA GLU A 170 -32.14 9.33 -24.86
C GLU A 170 -33.36 9.07 -23.95
N GLN A 171 -34.24 8.13 -24.31
CA GLN A 171 -35.36 7.71 -23.47
C GLN A 171 -34.89 7.03 -22.18
N GLU A 172 -33.86 6.17 -22.24
CA GLU A 172 -33.29 5.54 -21.05
C GLU A 172 -32.63 6.56 -20.12
N LEU A 173 -31.90 7.53 -20.67
CA LEU A 173 -31.30 8.60 -19.89
C LEU A 173 -32.36 9.47 -19.22
N LYS A 174 -33.41 9.88 -19.96
CA LYS A 174 -34.56 10.61 -19.37
C LYS A 174 -35.26 9.81 -18.29
N LYS A 175 -35.35 8.48 -18.42
CA LYS A 175 -35.92 7.62 -17.38
C LYS A 175 -35.04 7.59 -16.12
N LYS A 176 -33.72 7.45 -16.28
CA LYS A 176 -32.74 7.49 -15.16
C LYS A 176 -32.73 8.86 -14.48
N GLU A 177 -32.81 9.93 -15.25
CA GLU A 177 -32.89 11.30 -14.74
C GLU A 177 -34.15 11.49 -13.89
N ARG A 178 -35.31 10.99 -14.35
CA ARG A 178 -36.55 11.01 -13.56
C ARG A 178 -36.42 10.22 -12.26
N THR A 179 -35.86 9.01 -12.30
CA THR A 179 -35.68 8.21 -11.07
C THR A 179 -34.75 8.89 -10.08
N TYR A 180 -33.63 9.46 -10.53
CA TYR A 180 -32.75 10.22 -9.64
C TYR A 180 -33.40 11.50 -9.11
N HIS A 181 -34.22 12.17 -9.93
CA HIS A 181 -34.98 13.34 -9.49
C HIS A 181 -36.00 12.98 -8.40
N ASP A 182 -36.69 11.85 -8.56
CA ASP A 182 -37.66 11.34 -7.60
C ASP A 182 -36.97 10.96 -6.27
N GLU A 183 -35.86 10.21 -6.33
CA GLU A 183 -35.05 9.87 -5.14
C GLU A 183 -34.53 11.12 -4.41
N LEU A 184 -34.09 12.13 -5.16
CA LEU A 184 -33.58 13.37 -4.59
C LEU A 184 -34.71 14.21 -3.97
N SER A 185 -35.92 14.14 -4.52
CA SER A 185 -37.13 14.72 -3.95
C SER A 185 -37.55 14.02 -2.65
N GLU A 186 -37.50 12.69 -2.61
CA GLU A 186 -37.76 11.90 -1.40
C GLU A 186 -36.74 12.19 -0.30
N LEU A 187 -35.44 12.20 -0.62
CA LEU A 187 -34.38 12.55 0.31
C LEU A 187 -34.55 13.97 0.88
N ARG A 188 -34.96 14.93 0.04
CA ARG A 188 -35.27 16.29 0.52
C ARG A 188 -36.47 16.32 1.46
N ARG A 189 -37.55 15.58 1.14
CA ARG A 189 -38.72 15.46 2.03
C ARG A 189 -38.38 14.82 3.36
N GLU A 190 -37.54 13.78 3.36
CA GLU A 190 -37.10 13.10 4.57
C GLU A 190 -36.19 14.00 5.41
N ASN A 191 -35.27 14.73 4.77
CA ASN A 191 -34.43 15.71 5.46
C ASN A 191 -35.28 16.82 6.12
N ASP A 192 -36.27 17.37 5.40
CA ASP A 192 -37.22 18.33 5.97
C ASP A 192 -38.03 17.73 7.14
N ARG A 193 -38.38 16.44 7.06
CA ARG A 193 -39.11 15.73 8.11
C ARG A 193 -38.25 15.58 9.37
N GLN A 194 -36.99 15.18 9.20
CA GLN A 194 -36.01 15.06 10.28
C GLN A 194 -35.72 16.41 10.93
N GLN A 195 -35.56 17.46 10.13
CA GLN A 195 -35.34 18.81 10.65
C GLN A 195 -36.54 19.31 11.47
N LYS A 196 -37.78 19.01 11.04
CA LYS A 196 -39.01 19.28 11.82
C LYS A 196 -39.06 18.48 13.12
N LEU A 197 -38.65 17.21 13.11
CA LEU A 197 -38.57 16.35 14.30
C LEU A 197 -37.54 16.89 15.31
N ILE A 198 -36.36 17.30 14.85
CA ILE A 198 -35.32 17.91 15.68
C ILE A 198 -35.83 19.21 16.33
N ASN A 199 -36.46 20.08 15.54
CA ASN A 199 -37.03 21.33 16.04
C ASN A 199 -38.14 21.10 17.07
N LYS A 200 -38.97 20.08 16.87
CA LYS A 200 -40.02 19.68 17.84
C LYS A 200 -39.43 19.06 19.11
N ASN A 201 -38.35 18.30 19.00
CA ASN A 201 -37.63 17.73 20.14
C ASN A 201 -36.84 18.78 20.94
N LEU A 202 -36.46 19.89 20.33
CA LEU A 202 -35.81 21.00 21.03
C LEU A 202 -36.79 21.79 21.91
N SER A 203 -38.09 21.82 21.60
CA SER A 203 -39.11 22.61 22.32
C SER A 203 -39.85 21.88 23.45
N LEU A 204 -39.67 20.57 23.60
CA LEU A 204 -40.37 19.75 24.61
C LEU A 204 -39.53 19.56 25.91
N GLY A 205 -40.18 19.34 27.06
CA GLY A 205 -39.50 18.96 28.31
C GLY A 205 -38.90 17.54 28.25
N THR A 206 -37.90 17.24 29.08
CA THR A 206 -37.12 15.98 29.05
C THR A 206 -37.98 14.71 29.11
N GLU A 207 -39.07 14.72 29.87
CA GLU A 207 -39.98 13.58 30.00
C GLU A 207 -40.87 13.39 28.76
N ALA A 208 -41.38 14.51 28.21
CA ALA A 208 -42.14 14.52 26.95
C ALA A 208 -41.28 14.16 25.73
N LYS A 209 -39.96 14.43 25.76
CA LYS A 209 -39.02 13.96 24.73
C LYS A 209 -38.91 12.44 24.74
N ILE A 210 -38.74 11.82 25.91
CA ILE A 210 -38.59 10.36 26.03
C ILE A 210 -39.86 9.67 25.54
N GLU A 211 -41.04 10.16 25.94
CA GLU A 211 -42.32 9.58 25.52
C GLU A 211 -42.57 9.74 24.01
N ALA A 212 -42.31 10.92 23.44
CA ALA A 212 -42.47 11.14 22.00
C ALA A 212 -41.50 10.30 21.15
N THR A 213 -40.26 10.14 21.61
CA THR A 213 -39.26 9.32 20.91
C THR A 213 -39.62 7.84 20.98
N MET A 214 -40.09 7.37 22.15
CA MET A 214 -40.53 5.99 22.34
C MET A 214 -41.79 5.68 21.51
N GLN A 215 -42.77 6.59 21.46
CA GLN A 215 -43.95 6.44 20.61
C GLN A 215 -43.58 6.42 19.12
N HIS A 216 -42.60 7.24 18.69
CA HIS A 216 -42.13 7.24 17.32
C HIS A 216 -41.46 5.91 16.95
N GLU A 217 -40.62 5.38 17.83
CA GLU A 217 -39.93 4.10 17.61
C GLU A 217 -40.90 2.91 17.60
N ILE A 218 -41.91 2.93 18.47
CA ILE A 218 -43.00 1.93 18.45
C ILE A 218 -43.75 2.00 17.12
N THR A 219 -44.05 3.21 16.63
CA THR A 219 -44.79 3.40 15.37
C THR A 219 -43.98 2.93 14.17
N ARG A 220 -42.68 3.26 14.14
CA ARG A 220 -41.74 2.82 13.10
C ARG A 220 -41.61 1.31 13.06
N MET A 221 -41.31 0.68 14.21
CA MET A 221 -41.22 -0.78 14.31
C MET A 221 -42.54 -1.47 13.96
N THR A 222 -43.69 -0.87 14.27
CA THR A 222 -45.00 -1.43 13.91
C THR A 222 -45.23 -1.37 12.39
N SER A 223 -44.85 -0.29 11.73
CA SER A 223 -44.93 -0.15 10.27
C SER A 223 -44.02 -1.16 9.57
N GLU A 224 -42.75 -1.25 9.98
CA GLU A 224 -41.79 -2.20 9.40
C GLU A 224 -42.25 -3.66 9.58
N ASN A 225 -42.83 -4.00 10.73
CA ASN A 225 -43.42 -5.32 10.94
C ASN A 225 -44.65 -5.59 10.04
N LEU A 226 -45.42 -4.55 9.69
CA LEU A 226 -46.55 -4.68 8.76
C LEU A 226 -46.05 -4.93 7.32
N ASP A 227 -45.06 -4.17 6.87
CA ASP A 227 -44.47 -4.29 5.53
C ASP A 227 -43.78 -5.65 5.34
N LEU A 228 -43.08 -6.13 6.37
CA LEU A 228 -42.48 -7.47 6.38
C LEU A 228 -43.54 -8.57 6.32
N ARG A 229 -44.67 -8.41 7.03
CA ARG A 229 -45.81 -9.35 6.93
C ARG A 229 -46.41 -9.36 5.53
N GLU A 230 -46.63 -8.19 4.93
CA GLU A 230 -47.17 -8.12 3.56
C GLU A 230 -46.22 -8.77 2.54
N THR A 231 -44.91 -8.62 2.74
CA THR A 231 -43.89 -9.28 1.92
C THR A 231 -43.91 -10.79 2.08
N ILE A 232 -44.03 -11.29 3.33
CA ILE A 232 -44.18 -12.71 3.62
C ILE A 232 -45.46 -13.27 2.99
N ASP A 233 -46.56 -12.54 3.02
CA ASP A 233 -47.83 -12.95 2.39
C ASP A 233 -47.70 -13.00 0.86
N LYS A 234 -47.09 -12.00 0.24
CA LYS A 234 -46.81 -11.99 -1.21
C LYS A 234 -45.92 -13.17 -1.64
N GLN A 235 -44.85 -13.45 -0.88
CA GLN A 235 -43.98 -14.58 -1.14
C GLN A 235 -44.69 -15.92 -0.92
N SER A 236 -45.53 -16.02 0.11
CA SER A 236 -46.34 -17.20 0.39
C SER A 236 -47.34 -17.49 -0.73
N ASP A 237 -47.95 -16.46 -1.30
CA ASP A 237 -48.83 -16.58 -2.46
C ASP A 237 -48.08 -16.97 -3.74
N GLN A 238 -46.87 -16.44 -3.96
CA GLN A 238 -46.00 -16.88 -5.06
C GLN A 238 -45.63 -18.36 -4.91
N ILE A 239 -45.23 -18.80 -3.72
CA ILE A 239 -44.96 -20.22 -3.43
C ILE A 239 -46.20 -21.07 -3.69
N ARG A 240 -47.39 -20.59 -3.33
CA ARG A 240 -48.66 -21.31 -3.55
C ARG A 240 -48.99 -21.41 -5.04
N LYS A 241 -48.75 -20.35 -5.83
CA LYS A 241 -48.90 -20.36 -7.30
C LYS A 241 -47.92 -21.33 -7.95
N LEU A 242 -46.64 -21.28 -7.58
CA LEU A 242 -45.61 -22.18 -8.08
C LEU A 242 -45.89 -23.65 -7.73
N LYS A 243 -46.36 -23.93 -6.51
CA LYS A 243 -46.81 -25.29 -6.13
C LYS A 243 -48.01 -25.77 -6.93
N LYS A 244 -48.98 -24.89 -7.26
CA LYS A 244 -50.10 -25.24 -8.15
C LYS A 244 -49.60 -25.53 -9.56
N MET A 245 -48.71 -24.70 -10.11
CA MET A 245 -48.10 -24.92 -11.42
C MET A 245 -47.33 -26.25 -11.48
N LEU A 246 -46.48 -26.54 -10.48
CA LEU A 246 -45.78 -27.82 -10.38
C LEU A 246 -46.73 -29.02 -10.29
N LYS A 247 -47.86 -28.88 -9.60
CA LYS A 247 -48.87 -29.95 -9.50
C LYS A 247 -49.62 -30.17 -10.82
N ILE A 248 -49.86 -29.10 -11.58
CA ILE A 248 -50.45 -29.18 -12.93
C ILE A 248 -49.46 -29.82 -13.90
N TYR A 249 -48.21 -29.37 -13.92
CA TYR A 249 -47.16 -29.98 -14.75
C TYR A 249 -46.93 -31.44 -14.40
N ALA A 250 -46.88 -31.80 -13.10
CA ALA A 250 -46.75 -33.19 -12.68
C ALA A 250 -47.96 -34.06 -13.08
N LYS A 251 -49.16 -33.48 -13.21
CA LYS A 251 -50.35 -34.17 -13.70
C LYS A 251 -50.30 -34.35 -15.22
N LYS A 252 -49.99 -33.28 -15.98
CA LYS A 252 -49.79 -33.34 -17.45
C LYS A 252 -48.67 -34.32 -17.84
N LEU A 253 -47.60 -34.42 -17.06
CA LEU A 253 -46.51 -35.39 -17.26
C LEU A 253 -46.96 -36.84 -17.02
N LYS A 254 -47.93 -37.05 -16.13
CA LYS A 254 -48.50 -38.36 -15.79
C LYS A 254 -49.54 -38.82 -16.81
N ASP A 255 -50.24 -37.88 -17.44
CA ASP A 255 -51.24 -38.11 -18.47
C ASP A 255 -50.61 -38.29 -19.89
N GLY A 256 -49.27 -38.24 -19.99
CA GLY A 256 -48.53 -38.57 -21.21
C GLY A 256 -48.37 -37.43 -22.22
N GLU A 257 -48.77 -36.21 -21.86
CA GLU A 257 -48.74 -35.01 -22.72
C GLU A 257 -47.40 -34.26 -22.64
N ALA A 258 -46.28 -34.99 -22.66
CA ALA A 258 -44.94 -34.38 -22.55
C ALA A 258 -44.60 -33.45 -23.73
N ALA A 259 -45.20 -33.67 -24.90
CA ALA A 259 -44.98 -32.85 -26.10
C ALA A 259 -45.68 -31.48 -26.03
N GLU A 260 -46.80 -31.37 -25.31
CA GLU A 260 -47.55 -30.11 -25.17
C GLU A 260 -46.89 -29.17 -24.14
N ILE A 261 -46.22 -29.74 -23.13
CA ILE A 261 -45.42 -28.99 -22.14
C ILE A 261 -44.21 -28.32 -22.79
N VAL A 262 -43.58 -28.98 -23.78
CA VAL A 262 -42.46 -28.41 -24.54
C VAL A 262 -42.95 -27.27 -25.44
N ALA A 263 -44.10 -27.42 -26.09
CA ALA A 263 -44.68 -26.38 -26.96
C ALA A 263 -45.13 -25.12 -26.20
N GLU A 264 -45.65 -25.24 -24.96
CA GLU A 264 -45.99 -24.07 -24.12
C GLU A 264 -44.72 -23.36 -23.57
N LEU A 265 -43.61 -24.07 -23.37
CA LEU A 265 -42.33 -23.48 -22.93
C LEU A 265 -41.53 -22.87 -24.09
N GLU A 266 -41.77 -23.30 -25.33
CA GLU A 266 -41.13 -22.79 -26.55
C GLU A 266 -41.84 -21.56 -27.16
N GLN A 267 -43.04 -21.19 -26.69
CA GLN A 267 -43.79 -20.04 -27.22
C GLN A 267 -43.34 -18.67 -26.69
N ASP A 268 -42.50 -18.61 -25.64
CA ASP A 268 -42.04 -17.34 -25.04
C ASP A 268 -40.61 -16.94 -25.43
N ASP A 269 -39.95 -17.70 -26.33
CA ASP A 269 -38.63 -17.32 -26.87
C ASP A 269 -38.59 -17.42 -28.39
N GLY A 270 -38.99 -16.33 -29.03
CA GLY A 270 -38.98 -16.19 -30.47
C GLY A 270 -37.56 -15.99 -31.03
N GLY A 271 -37.00 -17.07 -31.61
CA GLY A 271 -36.32 -16.99 -32.90
C GLY A 271 -34.82 -17.28 -32.95
N GLY A 272 -34.44 -18.37 -33.65
CA GLY A 272 -33.23 -18.37 -34.48
C GLY A 272 -32.27 -19.57 -34.36
N LYS A 273 -32.70 -20.73 -34.85
CA LYS A 273 -31.96 -21.91 -35.36
C LYS A 273 -30.42 -21.88 -35.42
N GLY A 274 -29.80 -22.93 -34.88
CA GLY A 274 -28.43 -23.33 -35.26
C GLY A 274 -27.92 -24.64 -34.62
N ALA A 275 -28.01 -25.73 -35.38
CA ALA A 275 -27.18 -26.95 -35.38
C ALA A 275 -26.97 -27.79 -34.09
N ALA A 276 -27.12 -29.10 -34.26
CA ALA A 276 -26.86 -30.15 -33.28
C ALA A 276 -25.44 -30.07 -32.68
N VAL A 277 -25.34 -30.00 -31.36
CA VAL A 277 -24.10 -30.26 -30.61
C VAL A 277 -24.48 -31.08 -29.37
N GLY A 278 -23.80 -32.21 -29.18
CA GLY A 278 -23.99 -33.09 -28.03
C GLY A 278 -23.89 -32.32 -26.71
N ALA A 279 -24.77 -32.66 -25.77
CA ALA A 279 -24.81 -32.04 -24.45
C ALA A 279 -23.47 -32.23 -23.71
N THR A 280 -22.62 -31.21 -23.78
CA THR A 280 -21.47 -31.06 -22.91
C THR A 280 -21.96 -30.36 -21.64
N VAL A 281 -21.89 -31.07 -20.52
CA VAL A 281 -22.13 -30.48 -19.19
C VAL A 281 -21.04 -29.44 -18.96
N LYS A 282 -21.36 -28.16 -19.18
CA LYS A 282 -20.50 -27.06 -18.76
C LYS A 282 -20.59 -26.98 -17.24
N HIS A 283 -19.53 -27.40 -16.54
CA HIS A 283 -19.39 -27.18 -15.11
C HIS A 283 -19.55 -25.69 -14.82
N ARG A 284 -20.52 -25.31 -13.96
CA ARG A 284 -20.53 -23.97 -13.35
C ARG A 284 -19.19 -23.77 -12.64
N GLU A 285 -18.53 -22.64 -12.89
CA GLU A 285 -17.34 -22.24 -12.15
C GLU A 285 -17.65 -22.33 -10.64
N ARG A 286 -16.85 -23.12 -9.91
CA ARG A 286 -17.00 -23.27 -8.46
C ARG A 286 -16.66 -21.94 -7.80
N THR A 287 -17.65 -21.28 -7.19
CA THR A 287 -17.42 -20.11 -6.36
C THR A 287 -17.03 -20.57 -4.96
N TRP A 288 -15.76 -20.40 -4.61
CA TRP A 288 -15.24 -20.76 -3.29
C TRP A 288 -15.72 -19.76 -2.22
N MET A 289 -15.99 -20.25 -1.01
CA MET A 289 -16.36 -19.44 0.15
C MET A 289 -15.13 -18.93 0.93
N GLY A 290 -13.91 -19.30 0.53
CA GLY A 290 -12.67 -18.89 1.18
C GLY A 290 -12.50 -19.50 2.57
N MET A 291 -12.92 -20.76 2.72
CA MET A 291 -12.78 -21.54 3.94
C MET A 291 -11.94 -22.80 3.67
N LEU A 292 -11.22 -23.26 4.69
CA LEU A 292 -10.43 -24.49 4.63
C LEU A 292 -10.90 -25.47 5.71
N GLU A 293 -11.46 -26.60 5.29
CA GLU A 293 -11.84 -27.69 6.16
C GLU A 293 -10.62 -28.58 6.48
N PHE A 294 -10.45 -28.90 7.76
CA PHE A 294 -9.45 -29.86 8.27
C PHE A 294 -10.10 -30.80 9.28
N ARG A 295 -9.62 -32.05 9.37
CA ARG A 295 -10.06 -33.01 10.39
C ARG A 295 -9.34 -32.74 11.71
N ARG A 296 -9.98 -33.01 12.84
CA ARG A 296 -9.37 -32.81 14.18
C ARG A 296 -8.06 -33.59 14.34
N GLU A 297 -7.96 -34.77 13.72
CA GLU A 297 -6.76 -35.62 13.71
C GLU A 297 -5.57 -34.98 12.99
N ASP A 298 -5.84 -34.13 11.98
CA ASP A 298 -4.82 -33.51 11.13
C ASP A 298 -4.31 -32.17 11.69
N GLU A 299 -4.86 -31.68 12.81
CA GLU A 299 -4.46 -30.40 13.41
C GLU A 299 -2.95 -30.37 13.75
N GLY A 300 -2.42 -31.47 14.29
CA GLY A 300 -0.99 -31.60 14.56
C GLY A 300 -0.14 -31.52 13.29
N ALA A 301 -0.61 -32.10 12.18
CA ALA A 301 0.07 -32.03 10.89
C ALA A 301 0.00 -30.63 10.28
N LEU A 302 -1.14 -29.93 10.44
CA LEU A 302 -1.31 -28.54 10.03
C LEU A 302 -0.30 -27.63 10.73
N ILE A 303 -0.24 -27.67 12.07
CA ILE A 303 0.71 -26.85 12.84
C ILE A 303 2.16 -27.23 12.50
N LYS A 304 2.45 -28.52 12.33
CA LYS A 304 3.79 -28.96 11.97
C LYS A 304 4.23 -28.42 10.60
N ASN A 305 3.44 -28.65 9.55
CA ASN A 305 3.84 -28.32 8.18
C ASN A 305 3.77 -26.81 7.91
N LEU A 306 2.74 -26.13 8.44
CA LEU A 306 2.54 -24.70 8.20
C LEU A 306 3.38 -23.81 9.12
N ILE A 307 3.74 -24.27 10.33
CA ILE A 307 4.43 -23.46 11.34
C ILE A 307 5.84 -23.96 11.68
N LEU A 308 5.97 -25.22 12.10
CA LEU A 308 7.23 -25.74 12.65
C LEU A 308 8.29 -25.99 11.54
N ASP A 309 7.86 -26.59 10.44
CA ASP A 309 8.73 -27.04 9.35
C ASP A 309 8.80 -26.04 8.19
N LEU A 310 8.05 -24.93 8.27
CA LEU A 310 8.07 -23.87 7.26
C LEU A 310 9.46 -23.21 7.19
N LYS A 311 10.05 -23.22 6.01
CA LYS A 311 11.36 -22.61 5.74
C LYS A 311 11.18 -21.18 5.23
N PRO A 312 11.95 -20.19 5.73
CA PRO A 312 11.86 -18.80 5.26
C PRO A 312 12.03 -18.65 3.75
N LYS A 313 13.01 -19.35 3.16
CA LYS A 313 13.22 -19.40 1.71
C LYS A 313 12.00 -19.88 0.92
N LEU A 314 11.27 -20.87 1.44
CA LEU A 314 10.04 -21.34 0.80
C LEU A 314 8.96 -20.26 0.94
N ALA A 315 8.78 -19.71 2.13
CA ALA A 315 7.80 -18.66 2.40
C ALA A 315 8.02 -17.39 1.58
N ALA A 316 9.25 -17.04 1.24
CA ALA A 316 9.58 -15.89 0.39
C ALA A 316 9.10 -16.04 -1.07
N GLY A 317 8.91 -17.27 -1.56
CA GLY A 317 8.34 -17.52 -2.88
C GLY A 317 6.81 -17.59 -2.88
N LEU A 318 6.18 -17.43 -1.70
CA LEU A 318 4.73 -17.50 -1.53
C LEU A 318 4.14 -16.10 -1.38
N ILE A 319 2.81 -16.02 -1.47
CA ILE A 319 2.07 -14.80 -1.13
C ILE A 319 2.46 -14.37 0.30
N PRO A 320 2.90 -13.13 0.53
CA PRO A 320 3.28 -12.69 1.87
C PRO A 320 2.13 -12.83 2.86
N GLY A 321 2.39 -13.44 4.02
CA GLY A 321 1.35 -13.72 5.01
C GLY A 321 0.48 -14.96 4.70
N LEU A 322 0.78 -15.75 3.66
CA LEU A 322 0.02 -16.96 3.30
C LEU A 322 -0.26 -17.89 4.50
N PRO A 323 0.71 -18.23 5.37
CA PRO A 323 0.42 -19.02 6.57
C PRO A 323 -0.70 -18.44 7.43
N SER A 324 -0.73 -17.12 7.57
CA SER A 324 -1.74 -16.40 8.35
C SER A 324 -3.13 -16.50 7.72
N TYR A 325 -3.22 -16.34 6.40
CA TYR A 325 -4.48 -16.51 5.68
C TYR A 325 -4.99 -17.95 5.74
N VAL A 326 -4.11 -18.94 5.57
CA VAL A 326 -4.47 -20.37 5.69
C VAL A 326 -5.02 -20.68 7.08
N LEU A 327 -4.34 -20.20 8.13
CA LEU A 327 -4.81 -20.34 9.51
C LEU A 327 -6.17 -19.67 9.71
N PHE A 328 -6.34 -18.44 9.21
CA PHE A 328 -7.61 -17.73 9.34
C PHE A 328 -8.75 -18.40 8.56
N MET A 329 -8.50 -18.92 7.35
CA MET A 329 -9.49 -19.70 6.60
C MET A 329 -9.91 -20.99 7.32
N CYS A 330 -8.99 -21.61 8.07
CA CYS A 330 -9.32 -22.73 8.97
C CYS A 330 -10.19 -22.26 10.15
N VAL A 331 -9.86 -21.12 10.76
CA VAL A 331 -10.66 -20.50 11.83
C VAL A 331 -12.09 -20.18 11.35
N ARG A 332 -12.23 -19.64 10.13
CA ARG A 332 -13.54 -19.37 9.52
C ARG A 332 -14.37 -20.63 9.35
N HIS A 333 -13.76 -21.74 8.92
CA HIS A 333 -14.47 -23.01 8.83
C HIS A 333 -14.94 -23.50 10.21
N THR A 334 -14.10 -23.38 11.24
CA THR A 334 -14.47 -23.78 12.61
C THR A 334 -15.57 -22.90 13.20
N ASP A 335 -15.58 -21.60 12.87
CA ASP A 335 -16.67 -20.68 13.16
C ASP A 335 -17.95 -21.10 12.43
N TYR A 336 -17.88 -21.40 11.13
CA TYR A 336 -19.01 -21.81 10.31
C TYR A 336 -19.73 -23.08 10.84
N ILE A 337 -18.98 -24.08 11.31
CA ILE A 337 -19.56 -25.30 11.92
C ILE A 337 -19.93 -25.12 13.40
N ASN A 338 -19.67 -23.94 13.97
CA ASN A 338 -19.92 -23.60 15.37
C ASN A 338 -19.27 -24.57 16.38
N ASP A 339 -18.00 -24.92 16.15
CA ASP A 339 -17.21 -25.83 17.00
C ASP A 339 -16.18 -25.05 17.82
N ASP A 340 -16.56 -24.69 19.05
CA ASP A 340 -15.76 -23.81 19.92
C ASP A 340 -14.48 -24.48 20.42
N ASP A 341 -14.53 -25.78 20.73
CA ASP A 341 -13.37 -26.57 21.12
C ASP A 341 -12.32 -26.60 20.01
N LYS A 342 -12.76 -26.75 18.75
CA LYS A 342 -11.86 -26.80 17.59
C LYS A 342 -11.22 -25.45 17.29
N VAL A 343 -11.94 -24.33 17.45
CA VAL A 343 -11.34 -22.98 17.37
C VAL A 343 -10.28 -22.80 18.46
N LYS A 344 -10.62 -23.11 19.72
CA LYS A 344 -9.72 -22.96 20.86
C LYS A 344 -8.45 -23.81 20.70
N SER A 345 -8.60 -25.06 20.26
CA SER A 345 -7.48 -25.97 19.99
C SER A 345 -6.58 -25.39 18.90
N LEU A 346 -7.15 -25.01 17.74
CA LEU A 346 -6.39 -24.47 16.61
C LEU A 346 -5.61 -23.20 16.96
N LEU A 347 -6.24 -22.24 17.63
CA LEU A 347 -5.58 -20.98 18.01
C LEU A 347 -4.48 -21.22 19.06
N THR A 348 -4.75 -22.08 20.05
CA THR A 348 -3.75 -22.46 21.06
C THR A 348 -2.57 -23.21 20.43
N GLY A 349 -2.85 -24.15 19.53
CA GLY A 349 -1.85 -24.88 18.75
C GLY A 349 -0.99 -23.95 17.90
N THR A 350 -1.61 -22.95 17.28
CA THR A 350 -0.92 -21.90 16.50
C THR A 350 0.03 -21.09 17.38
N ILE A 351 -0.47 -20.54 18.49
CA ILE A 351 0.33 -19.75 19.45
C ILE A 351 1.53 -20.57 19.94
N ASN A 352 1.31 -21.82 20.33
CA ASN A 352 2.37 -22.70 20.83
C ASN A 352 3.35 -23.10 19.73
N GLY A 353 2.87 -23.33 18.50
CA GLY A 353 3.70 -23.58 17.33
C GLY A 353 4.66 -22.42 17.06
N ILE A 354 4.14 -21.20 17.01
CA ILE A 354 4.93 -19.98 16.79
C ILE A 354 5.95 -19.80 17.91
N LYS A 355 5.52 -19.88 19.18
CA LYS A 355 6.43 -19.82 20.35
C LYS A 355 7.55 -20.84 20.26
N LYS A 356 7.24 -22.08 19.85
CA LYS A 356 8.23 -23.16 19.70
C LYS A 356 9.21 -22.87 18.57
N THR A 357 8.74 -22.37 17.43
CA THR A 357 9.60 -22.01 16.30
C THR A 357 10.58 -20.90 16.67
N ILE A 358 10.11 -19.83 17.31
CA ILE A 358 10.96 -18.71 17.75
C ILE A 358 11.97 -19.16 18.80
N LYS A 359 11.56 -19.95 19.81
CA LYS A 359 12.49 -20.47 20.83
C LYS A 359 13.55 -21.40 20.27
N LYS A 360 13.21 -22.21 19.26
CA LYS A 360 14.12 -23.18 18.64
C LYS A 360 15.13 -22.50 17.71
N HIS A 361 14.74 -21.41 17.07
CA HIS A 361 15.52 -20.70 16.06
C HIS A 361 15.70 -19.22 16.45
N GLY A 362 16.07 -18.97 17.71
CA GLY A 362 16.18 -17.61 18.26
C GLY A 362 17.37 -16.80 17.70
N ASP A 363 18.23 -17.44 16.93
CA ASP A 363 19.39 -16.89 16.22
C ASP A 363 19.12 -16.62 14.74
N ASP A 364 18.01 -17.13 14.19
CA ASP A 364 17.64 -16.99 12.78
C ASP A 364 16.77 -15.73 12.57
N LEU A 365 17.42 -14.63 12.19
CA LEU A 365 16.77 -13.34 11.95
C LEU A 365 15.63 -13.43 10.92
N GLU A 366 15.83 -14.18 9.84
CA GLU A 366 14.86 -14.31 8.75
C GLU A 366 13.60 -15.03 9.24
N ARG A 367 13.77 -16.11 10.01
CA ARG A 367 12.65 -16.87 10.58
C ARG A 367 11.88 -16.10 11.66
N ILE A 368 12.57 -15.32 12.51
CA ILE A 368 11.90 -14.46 13.50
C ILE A 368 11.08 -13.38 12.78
N THR A 369 11.65 -12.77 11.74
CA THR A 369 10.98 -11.72 10.94
C THR A 369 9.75 -12.26 10.22
N LEU A 370 9.86 -13.45 9.62
CA LEU A 370 8.74 -14.16 8.99
C LEU A 370 7.57 -14.34 9.97
N TRP A 371 7.85 -14.81 11.18
CA TRP A 371 6.81 -15.07 12.17
C TRP A 371 6.27 -13.81 12.84
N LEU A 372 7.07 -12.74 12.93
CA LEU A 372 6.54 -11.42 13.31
C LEU A 372 5.52 -10.93 12.29
N ALA A 373 5.88 -10.94 11.00
CA ALA A 373 4.99 -10.52 9.91
C ALA A 373 3.70 -11.35 9.87
N ASN A 374 3.81 -12.68 9.99
CA ASN A 374 2.64 -13.55 9.99
C ASN A 374 1.79 -13.40 11.25
N THR A 375 2.39 -13.20 12.43
CA THR A 375 1.60 -12.96 13.66
C THR A 375 0.81 -11.65 13.55
N CYS A 376 1.44 -10.58 13.05
CA CYS A 376 0.76 -9.32 12.77
C CYS A 376 -0.35 -9.50 11.72
N ARG A 377 -0.07 -10.20 10.61
CA ARG A 377 -1.07 -10.45 9.56
C ARG A 377 -2.26 -11.25 10.08
N LEU A 378 -2.03 -12.30 10.88
CA LEU A 378 -3.09 -13.09 11.49
C LEU A 378 -3.96 -12.22 12.42
N MET A 379 -3.34 -11.38 13.25
CA MET A 379 -4.05 -10.42 14.08
C MET A 379 -4.87 -9.43 13.24
N HIS A 380 -4.33 -8.89 12.16
CA HIS A 380 -5.06 -8.01 11.25
C HIS A 380 -6.23 -8.73 10.59
N THR A 381 -6.07 -9.98 10.14
CA THR A 381 -7.18 -10.76 9.58
C THR A 381 -8.28 -11.03 10.62
N LEU A 382 -7.91 -11.33 11.88
CA LEU A 382 -8.87 -11.49 12.97
C LEU A 382 -9.63 -10.20 13.29
N LYS A 383 -9.04 -9.02 13.04
CA LYS A 383 -9.73 -7.71 13.14
C LYS A 383 -10.60 -7.44 11.91
N GLN A 384 -10.03 -7.57 10.72
CA GLN A 384 -10.67 -7.24 9.44
C GLN A 384 -11.95 -8.02 9.20
N TYR A 385 -11.97 -9.28 9.61
CA TYR A 385 -13.09 -10.20 9.45
C TYR A 385 -13.83 -10.50 10.77
N SER A 386 -13.68 -9.64 11.79
CA SER A 386 -14.38 -9.84 13.07
C SER A 386 -15.89 -9.57 13.00
N GLY A 387 -16.36 -8.87 11.97
CA GLY A 387 -17.72 -8.37 11.88
C GLY A 387 -17.91 -6.97 12.51
N GLU A 388 -16.88 -6.41 13.14
CA GLU A 388 -16.92 -5.08 13.73
C GLU A 388 -16.80 -3.98 12.65
N LYS A 389 -17.75 -3.05 12.61
CA LYS A 389 -17.81 -1.98 11.59
C LYS A 389 -16.53 -1.13 11.51
N GLN A 390 -15.84 -0.93 12.62
CA GLN A 390 -14.60 -0.15 12.67
C GLN A 390 -13.45 -0.75 11.84
N PHE A 391 -13.45 -2.07 11.63
CA PHE A 391 -12.44 -2.77 10.84
C PHE A 391 -12.91 -3.12 9.41
N GLN A 392 -14.13 -2.74 9.05
CA GLN A 392 -14.75 -2.99 7.75
C GLN A 392 -14.71 -1.78 6.80
N VAL A 393 -14.18 -0.65 7.26
CA VAL A 393 -14.17 0.63 6.50
C VAL A 393 -13.49 0.47 5.14
N ASP A 394 -12.38 -0.25 5.08
CA ASP A 394 -11.58 -0.46 3.87
C ASP A 394 -11.92 -1.79 3.15
N ASN A 395 -12.91 -2.54 3.64
CA ASN A 395 -13.26 -3.84 3.07
C ASN A 395 -14.14 -3.71 1.83
N GLN A 396 -13.88 -4.55 0.84
CA GLN A 396 -14.82 -4.76 -0.26
C GLN A 396 -16.10 -5.47 0.22
N PRO A 397 -17.25 -5.32 -0.47
CA PRO A 397 -18.49 -6.01 -0.12
C PRO A 397 -18.29 -7.52 0.02
N ARG A 398 -17.52 -8.11 -0.90
CA ARG A 398 -17.14 -9.52 -0.89
C ARG A 398 -16.34 -9.92 0.36
N GLN A 399 -15.46 -9.06 0.87
CA GLN A 399 -14.71 -9.32 2.09
C GLN A 399 -15.60 -9.26 3.34
N ASN A 400 -16.62 -8.39 3.34
CA ASN A 400 -17.58 -8.31 4.44
C ASN A 400 -18.45 -9.57 4.55
N GLU A 401 -18.78 -10.22 3.43
CA GLU A 401 -19.45 -11.54 3.43
C GLU A 401 -18.63 -12.63 4.14
N MET A 402 -17.31 -12.44 4.24
CA MET A 402 -16.37 -13.40 4.81
C MET A 402 -16.12 -13.23 6.31
N CYS A 403 -16.83 -12.33 6.99
CA CYS A 403 -16.67 -12.14 8.43
C CYS A 403 -17.11 -13.38 9.24
N LEU A 404 -16.51 -13.53 10.41
CA LEU A 404 -16.95 -14.49 11.43
C LEU A 404 -18.38 -14.15 11.87
N ARG A 405 -19.16 -15.18 12.22
CA ARG A 405 -20.58 -15.06 12.54
C ARG A 405 -20.92 -15.52 13.96
N ASN A 406 -20.19 -16.49 14.50
CA ASN A 406 -20.57 -17.18 15.72
C ASN A 406 -19.69 -16.79 16.92
N PHE A 407 -18.38 -16.62 16.71
CA PHE A 407 -17.42 -16.40 17.80
C PHE A 407 -16.83 -14.98 17.82
N ASP A 408 -16.81 -14.39 19.01
CA ASP A 408 -15.98 -13.22 19.30
C ASP A 408 -14.58 -13.69 19.75
N LEU A 409 -13.56 -13.34 18.96
CA LEU A 409 -12.17 -13.71 19.20
C LEU A 409 -11.32 -12.56 19.79
N SER A 410 -11.95 -11.55 20.40
CA SER A 410 -11.27 -10.39 21.01
C SER A 410 -10.15 -10.77 21.98
N GLU A 411 -10.37 -11.74 22.86
CA GLU A 411 -9.34 -12.21 23.80
C GLU A 411 -8.14 -12.83 23.08
N TYR A 412 -8.39 -13.64 22.05
CA TYR A 412 -7.32 -14.19 21.23
C TYR A 412 -6.55 -13.11 20.47
N ARG A 413 -7.20 -12.03 20.02
CA ARG A 413 -6.51 -10.89 19.41
C ARG A 413 -5.53 -10.23 20.39
N GLN A 414 -5.91 -10.09 21.67
CA GLN A 414 -4.98 -9.60 22.70
C GLN A 414 -3.81 -10.57 22.89
N VAL A 415 -4.06 -11.88 22.96
CA VAL A 415 -2.99 -12.88 23.10
C VAL A 415 -2.03 -12.87 21.90
N PHE A 416 -2.53 -12.70 20.67
CA PHE A 416 -1.68 -12.53 19.49
C PHE A 416 -0.91 -11.21 19.50
N SER A 417 -1.50 -10.13 20.03
CA SER A 417 -0.80 -8.86 20.23
C SER A 417 0.37 -9.02 21.21
N ASP A 418 0.14 -9.65 22.37
CA ASP A 418 1.20 -9.91 23.36
C ASP A 418 2.28 -10.84 22.79
N LEU A 419 1.88 -11.83 21.99
CA LEU A 419 2.81 -12.68 21.25
C LEU A 419 3.66 -11.86 20.26
N ALA A 420 3.05 -10.96 19.49
CA ALA A 420 3.76 -10.10 18.55
C ALA A 420 4.75 -9.16 19.26
N ILE A 421 4.39 -8.61 20.44
CA ILE A 421 5.32 -7.83 21.28
C ILE A 421 6.53 -8.68 21.66
N TRP A 422 6.31 -9.91 22.14
CA TRP A 422 7.40 -10.81 22.53
C TRP A 422 8.31 -11.18 21.35
N ILE A 423 7.75 -11.45 20.17
CA ILE A 423 8.53 -11.71 18.95
C ILE A 423 9.32 -10.46 18.53
N TYR A 424 8.70 -9.28 18.55
CA TYR A 424 9.34 -8.01 18.25
C TYR A 424 10.55 -7.75 19.17
N GLN A 425 10.39 -7.92 20.49
CA GLN A 425 11.48 -7.76 21.45
C GLN A 425 12.62 -8.75 21.19
N THR A 426 12.29 -9.99 20.83
CA THR A 426 13.28 -11.02 20.47
C THR A 426 14.04 -10.61 19.19
N LEU A 427 13.32 -10.10 18.19
CA LEU A 427 13.89 -9.62 16.94
C LEU A 427 14.85 -8.44 17.17
N ILE A 428 14.40 -7.41 17.90
CA ILE A 428 15.21 -6.23 18.21
C ILE A 428 16.48 -6.63 18.93
N LYS A 429 16.38 -7.46 19.97
CA LYS A 429 17.54 -7.92 20.73
C LYS A 429 18.57 -8.61 19.84
N LEU A 430 18.13 -9.51 18.95
CA LEU A 430 19.04 -10.18 18.01
C LEU A 430 19.68 -9.19 17.04
N MET A 431 18.92 -8.23 16.50
CA MET A 431 19.43 -7.21 15.59
C MET A 431 20.45 -6.29 16.27
N GLU A 432 20.20 -5.91 17.52
CA GLU A 432 21.11 -5.12 18.36
C GLU A 432 22.43 -5.89 18.62
N GLU A 433 22.35 -7.17 19.00
CA GLU A 433 23.53 -8.03 19.21
C GLU A 433 24.39 -8.16 17.94
N LEU A 434 23.75 -8.28 16.77
CA LEU A 434 24.43 -8.39 15.48
C LEU A 434 25.04 -7.05 14.99
N VAL A 435 24.41 -5.91 15.29
CA VAL A 435 24.91 -4.58 14.90
C VAL A 435 25.99 -4.06 15.85
N GLN A 436 25.93 -4.42 17.14
CA GLN A 436 26.84 -3.97 18.20
C GLN A 436 28.33 -3.93 17.79
N PRO A 437 28.94 -4.99 17.21
CA PRO A 437 30.36 -4.97 16.86
C PRO A 437 30.71 -3.94 15.77
N ASN A 438 29.75 -3.54 14.94
CA ASN A 438 29.98 -2.61 13.84
C ASN A 438 29.83 -1.14 14.25
N ILE A 439 29.21 -0.84 15.40
CA ILE A 439 28.89 0.54 15.82
C ILE A 439 30.16 1.39 15.97
N VAL A 440 31.11 0.94 16.78
CA VAL A 440 32.34 1.71 17.06
C VAL A 440 33.23 1.82 15.82
N PRO A 441 33.53 0.71 15.09
CA PRO A 441 34.30 0.79 13.86
C PRO A 441 33.68 1.72 12.82
N ALA A 442 32.36 1.62 12.58
CA ALA A 442 31.69 2.38 11.53
C ALA A 442 31.46 3.86 11.89
N ILE A 443 31.04 4.17 13.12
CA ILE A 443 30.65 5.54 13.48
C ILE A 443 31.85 6.35 13.97
N LEU A 444 32.73 5.78 14.79
CA LEU A 444 33.80 6.51 15.47
C LEU A 444 35.18 6.33 14.82
N GLU A 445 35.50 5.13 14.33
CA GLU A 445 36.87 4.79 13.88
C GLU A 445 37.06 4.92 12.37
N HIS A 446 36.01 4.75 11.55
CA HIS A 446 36.04 4.76 10.09
C HIS A 446 36.51 6.10 9.48
N GLU A 447 37.77 6.17 9.04
CA GLU A 447 38.41 7.37 8.50
C GLU A 447 38.18 7.48 6.99
N ALA A 448 37.07 8.11 6.58
CA ALA A 448 36.73 8.29 5.17
C ALA A 448 37.44 9.47 4.49
N ILE A 449 37.87 10.47 5.28
CA ILE A 449 38.35 11.74 4.74
C ILE A 449 39.89 11.76 4.77
N ALA A 450 40.49 11.55 3.60
CA ALA A 450 41.94 11.57 3.45
C ALA A 450 42.54 12.93 3.85
N GLY A 451 43.63 12.92 4.63
CA GLY A 451 44.38 14.12 5.02
C GLY A 451 43.97 14.77 6.35
N LEU A 452 42.85 14.37 6.97
CA LEU A 452 42.40 14.91 8.27
C LEU A 452 43.14 14.37 9.49
N THR A 453 43.86 13.26 9.34
CA THR A 453 44.71 12.63 10.37
C THR A 453 46.20 12.63 10.00
N ALA A 454 46.56 13.33 8.90
CA ALA A 454 47.92 13.40 8.38
C ALA A 454 48.92 14.18 9.25
N SER A 455 48.46 14.78 10.35
CA SER A 455 49.29 15.46 11.36
C SER A 455 49.67 14.53 12.52
N LYS A 456 50.03 13.26 12.26
CA LYS A 456 50.86 12.53 13.25
C LYS A 456 52.23 13.23 13.28
N PRO A 457 52.67 13.84 14.39
CA PRO A 457 53.99 14.43 14.47
C PRO A 457 55.04 13.34 14.24
N ALA A 458 56.04 13.63 13.41
CA ALA A 458 57.12 12.71 13.04
C ALA A 458 58.01 12.24 14.22
N GLY A 459 57.65 12.53 15.48
CA GLY A 459 58.43 12.25 16.68
C GLY A 459 57.93 11.10 17.58
N LEU A 460 56.75 10.52 17.35
CA LEU A 460 56.21 9.43 18.20
C LEU A 460 56.22 8.05 17.53
N ARG A 461 57.25 7.75 16.73
CA ARG A 461 57.64 6.36 16.46
C ARG A 461 58.35 5.79 17.70
N GLY A 462 57.56 5.54 18.75
CA GLY A 462 57.97 4.71 19.87
C GLY A 462 58.19 3.28 19.39
N ARG A 463 59.41 2.78 19.55
CA ARG A 463 59.84 1.42 19.22
C ARG A 463 59.00 0.40 20.00
N SER A 464 58.30 -0.49 19.28
CA SER A 464 57.79 -1.86 19.64
C SER A 464 56.44 -2.03 18.91
N SER A 465 56.16 -2.99 18.05
CA SER A 465 56.72 -4.32 17.80
C SER A 465 56.29 -4.74 16.39
N SER A 466 57.10 -5.56 15.73
CA SER A 466 56.79 -6.17 14.43
C SER A 466 55.49 -6.99 14.50
N ASN A 467 54.43 -6.53 13.85
CA ASN A 467 53.34 -7.38 13.39
C ASN A 467 52.85 -6.85 12.04
N ALA A 468 52.95 -7.70 11.02
CA ALA A 468 52.46 -7.46 9.66
C ALA A 468 50.91 -7.45 9.57
N ARG A 469 50.20 -6.99 10.62
CA ARG A 469 48.74 -6.87 10.69
C ARG A 469 48.22 -5.44 10.52
N GLU A 470 49.06 -4.42 10.71
CA GLU A 470 48.62 -3.01 10.62
C GLU A 470 48.18 -2.58 9.19
N LEU A 471 48.65 -3.28 8.16
CA LEU A 471 48.26 -2.99 6.76
C LEU A 471 46.93 -3.63 6.35
N ASP A 472 46.44 -4.64 7.07
CA ASP A 472 45.08 -5.20 6.88
C ASP A 472 44.05 -4.41 7.72
N ASP A 473 44.40 -4.00 8.95
CA ASP A 473 43.52 -3.20 9.83
C ASP A 473 43.14 -1.81 9.23
N GLU A 474 44.05 -1.16 8.48
CA GLU A 474 43.75 0.13 7.80
C GLU A 474 42.74 -0.02 6.65
N LYS A 475 42.74 -1.17 5.94
CA LYS A 475 41.75 -1.46 4.89
C LYS A 475 40.39 -1.84 5.46
N ASP A 476 40.36 -2.58 6.57
CA ASP A 476 39.13 -2.93 7.28
C ASP A 476 38.46 -1.69 7.92
N ALA A 477 39.26 -0.74 8.41
CA ALA A 477 38.76 0.54 8.92
C ALA A 477 38.14 1.43 7.82
N MET A 478 38.61 1.36 6.57
CA MET A 478 38.04 2.08 5.41
C MET A 478 36.73 1.46 4.87
N HIS A 479 36.41 0.22 5.22
CA HIS A 479 35.18 -0.46 4.79
C HIS A 479 34.18 -0.72 5.94
N SER A 480 34.50 -0.26 7.16
CA SER A 480 33.66 -0.48 8.34
C SER A 480 32.29 0.19 8.25
N LEU A 481 32.21 1.40 7.67
CA LEU A 481 30.93 2.06 7.41
C LEU A 481 30.13 1.29 6.36
N ASP A 482 30.75 0.90 5.24
CA ASP A 482 30.12 0.08 4.21
C ASP A 482 29.55 -1.23 4.78
N GLN A 483 30.25 -1.85 5.72
CA GLN A 483 29.79 -3.07 6.38
C GLN A 483 28.52 -2.83 7.21
N LEU A 484 28.47 -1.75 8.01
CA LEU A 484 27.25 -1.36 8.73
C LEU A 484 26.10 -1.10 7.76
N MET A 485 26.36 -0.38 6.67
CA MET A 485 25.37 -0.09 5.63
C MET A 485 24.85 -1.38 4.97
N ARG A 486 25.72 -2.35 4.68
CA ARG A 486 25.34 -3.67 4.17
C ARG A 486 24.47 -4.44 5.16
N THR A 487 24.76 -4.37 6.46
CA THR A 487 23.93 -4.98 7.50
C THR A 487 22.53 -4.35 7.53
N LEU A 488 22.41 -3.02 7.52
CA LEU A 488 21.12 -2.32 7.48
C LEU A 488 20.33 -2.65 6.20
N ASN A 489 20.99 -2.70 5.05
CA ASN A 489 20.38 -3.13 3.78
C ASN A 489 19.88 -4.58 3.84
N SER A 490 20.64 -5.49 4.46
CA SER A 490 20.21 -6.87 4.65
C SER A 490 18.95 -6.95 5.51
N TYR A 491 18.88 -6.18 6.59
CA TYR A 491 17.70 -6.11 7.45
C TYR A 491 16.47 -5.58 6.71
N MET A 492 16.63 -4.49 5.96
CA MET A 492 15.55 -3.93 5.14
C MET A 492 15.07 -4.96 4.12
N ARG A 493 16.00 -5.62 3.41
CA ARG A 493 15.65 -6.65 2.42
C ARG A 493 14.82 -7.78 3.03
N ILE A 494 15.20 -8.29 4.19
CA ILE A 494 14.46 -9.35 4.89
C ILE A 494 13.05 -8.87 5.28
N MET A 495 12.92 -7.64 5.79
CA MET A 495 11.61 -7.06 6.15
C MET A 495 10.71 -6.87 4.92
N THR A 496 11.26 -6.39 3.81
CA THR A 496 10.53 -6.24 2.54
C THR A 496 10.11 -7.59 1.97
N GLN A 497 11.00 -8.58 1.98
CA GLN A 497 10.75 -9.93 1.47
C GLN A 497 9.61 -10.64 2.21
N HIS A 498 9.49 -10.42 3.53
CA HIS A 498 8.39 -10.96 4.34
C HIS A 498 7.19 -10.02 4.48
N ALA A 499 7.19 -8.89 3.78
CA ALA A 499 6.15 -7.85 3.82
C ALA A 499 5.75 -7.45 5.25
N VAL A 500 6.75 -7.15 6.08
CA VAL A 500 6.55 -6.54 7.41
C VAL A 500 5.81 -5.21 7.22
N ASP A 501 4.83 -4.92 8.07
CA ASP A 501 4.04 -3.70 7.98
C ASP A 501 4.93 -2.44 7.98
N PRO A 502 4.70 -1.47 7.08
CA PRO A 502 5.57 -0.28 6.97
C PRO A 502 5.73 0.50 8.29
N GLU A 503 4.68 0.62 9.08
CA GLU A 503 4.76 1.27 10.40
C GLU A 503 5.58 0.49 11.43
N LEU A 504 5.63 -0.84 11.30
CA LEU A 504 6.48 -1.67 12.14
C LEU A 504 7.94 -1.55 11.70
N VAL A 505 8.22 -1.48 10.39
CA VAL A 505 9.56 -1.23 9.85
C VAL A 505 10.10 0.11 10.37
N LYS A 506 9.29 1.18 10.36
CA LYS A 506 9.65 2.49 10.94
C LYS A 506 10.05 2.36 12.42
N GLN A 507 9.27 1.66 13.22
CA GLN A 507 9.55 1.45 14.65
C GLN A 507 10.83 0.64 14.89
N ILE A 508 11.08 -0.41 14.09
CA ILE A 508 12.31 -1.21 14.18
C ILE A 508 13.54 -0.33 13.92
N PHE A 509 13.56 0.41 12.81
CA PHE A 509 14.72 1.25 12.49
C PHE A 509 14.89 2.42 13.45
N ARG A 510 13.80 2.97 14.01
CA ARG A 510 13.89 3.96 15.10
C ARG A 510 14.61 3.39 16.32
N GLN A 511 14.29 2.16 16.72
CA GLN A 511 14.94 1.49 17.85
C GLN A 511 16.42 1.20 17.55
N LEU A 512 16.74 0.69 16.36
CA LEU A 512 18.12 0.42 15.97
C LEU A 512 18.99 1.68 15.93
N TYR A 513 18.46 2.78 15.38
CA TYR A 513 19.18 4.05 15.33
C TYR A 513 19.42 4.65 16.71
N TYR A 514 18.45 4.50 17.63
CA TYR A 514 18.66 4.84 19.03
C TYR A 514 19.76 4.00 19.67
N PHE A 515 19.74 2.68 19.47
CA PHE A 515 20.75 1.76 20.00
C PHE A 515 22.15 2.10 19.47
N MET A 516 22.28 2.34 18.17
CA MET A 516 23.54 2.78 17.54
C MET A 516 24.02 4.11 18.10
N CYS A 517 23.13 5.09 18.28
CA CYS A 517 23.46 6.38 18.91
C CYS A 517 23.96 6.19 20.35
N ALA A 518 23.24 5.41 21.17
CA ALA A 518 23.62 5.14 22.55
C ALA A 518 24.98 4.43 22.63
N GLY A 519 25.20 3.42 21.79
CA GLY A 519 26.48 2.71 21.69
C GLY A 519 27.64 3.62 21.28
N ALA A 520 27.45 4.45 20.25
CA ALA A 520 28.48 5.38 19.79
C ALA A 520 28.77 6.48 20.80
N LEU A 521 27.73 7.13 21.36
CA LEU A 521 27.89 8.21 22.32
C LEU A 521 28.53 7.72 23.63
N ASN A 522 28.12 6.55 24.13
CA ASN A 522 28.73 5.98 25.33
C ASN A 522 30.23 5.71 25.13
N ASN A 523 30.63 5.18 23.97
CA ASN A 523 32.05 4.98 23.66
C ASN A 523 32.80 6.30 23.51
N LEU A 524 32.20 7.32 22.88
CA LEU A 524 32.78 8.67 22.80
C LEU A 524 33.04 9.27 24.19
N LEU A 525 32.09 9.10 25.13
CA LEU A 525 32.20 9.64 26.49
C LEU A 525 33.20 8.89 27.40
N LEU A 526 33.63 7.70 26.98
CA LEU A 526 34.58 6.86 27.70
C LEU A 526 36.01 6.93 27.13
N ARG A 527 36.18 7.37 25.87
CA ARG A 527 37.44 7.36 25.14
C ARG A 527 37.97 8.77 24.86
N LYS A 528 39.10 9.13 25.47
CA LYS A 528 39.75 10.44 25.28
C LYS A 528 40.29 10.66 23.86
N ASP A 529 40.74 9.58 23.21
CA ASP A 529 41.28 9.55 21.85
C ASP A 529 40.24 9.90 20.77
N MET A 530 38.95 9.87 21.13
CA MET A 530 37.84 10.13 20.21
C MET A 530 37.29 11.56 20.29
N CYS A 531 37.81 12.40 21.20
CA CYS A 531 37.33 13.77 21.41
C CYS A 531 38.29 14.82 20.84
N ASN A 532 38.27 15.02 19.52
CA ASN A 532 39.00 16.08 18.84
C ASN A 532 38.20 16.62 17.64
N TRP A 533 38.64 17.74 17.04
CA TRP A 533 37.92 18.36 15.92
C TRP A 533 37.80 17.43 14.71
N SER A 534 38.89 16.77 14.34
CA SER A 534 38.96 15.83 13.19
C SER A 534 37.98 14.67 13.33
N LYS A 535 37.92 14.04 14.51
CA LYS A 535 36.90 13.02 14.86
C LYS A 535 35.49 13.59 14.83
N GLY A 536 35.29 14.84 15.25
CA GLY A 536 34.02 15.54 15.10
C GLY A 536 33.56 15.60 13.63
N MET A 537 34.45 15.94 12.70
CA MET A 537 34.16 15.99 11.26
C MET A 537 33.89 14.59 10.69
N GLN A 538 34.70 13.60 11.07
CA GLN A 538 34.56 12.21 10.67
C GLN A 538 33.22 11.60 11.11
N ILE A 539 32.87 11.74 12.39
CA ILE A 539 31.59 11.25 12.93
C ILE A 539 30.43 11.91 12.18
N ARG A 540 30.50 13.21 11.92
CA ARG A 540 29.44 13.92 11.18
C ARG A 540 29.28 13.40 9.74
N TYR A 541 30.38 13.10 9.07
CA TYR A 541 30.37 12.49 7.74
C TYR A 541 29.78 11.07 7.76
N ASN A 542 30.19 10.22 8.71
CA ASN A 542 29.65 8.86 8.82
C ASN A 542 28.15 8.89 9.12
N LEU A 543 27.70 9.78 10.02
CA LEU A 543 26.28 9.96 10.34
C LEU A 543 25.47 10.48 9.15
N SER A 544 26.04 11.33 8.29
CA SER A 544 25.31 11.83 7.11
C SER A 544 24.97 10.72 6.11
N HIS A 545 25.79 9.66 6.02
CA HIS A 545 25.50 8.47 5.22
C HIS A 545 24.36 7.66 5.83
N MET A 546 24.34 7.52 7.16
CA MET A 546 23.24 6.86 7.87
C MET A 546 21.92 7.64 7.73
N GLU A 547 21.97 8.98 7.75
CA GLU A 547 20.81 9.83 7.49
C GLU A 547 20.36 9.76 6.02
N GLN A 548 21.31 9.70 5.08
CA GLN A 548 20.99 9.53 3.65
C GLN A 548 20.29 8.20 3.41
N TRP A 549 20.75 7.13 4.05
CA TRP A 549 20.10 5.82 3.95
C TRP A 549 18.67 5.82 4.46
N LEU A 550 18.36 6.56 5.53
CA LEU A 550 16.98 6.75 5.97
C LEU A 550 16.13 7.44 4.90
N ARG A 551 16.68 8.43 4.20
CA ARG A 551 16.01 9.12 3.09
C ARG A 551 15.75 8.17 1.92
N ASP A 552 16.76 7.41 1.50
CA ASP A 552 16.68 6.48 0.38
C ASP A 552 15.61 5.40 0.61
N ASN A 553 15.43 4.98 1.87
CA ASN A 553 14.45 3.97 2.27
C ASN A 553 13.10 4.57 2.73
N LYS A 554 12.87 5.88 2.52
CA LYS A 554 11.62 6.58 2.90
C LYS A 554 11.27 6.48 4.40
N LEU A 555 12.28 6.45 5.27
CA LEU A 555 12.14 6.35 6.73
C LEU A 555 12.28 7.69 7.46
N ASN A 556 12.18 8.83 6.78
CA ASN A 556 12.37 10.16 7.38
C ASN A 556 11.38 10.43 8.53
N GLU A 557 10.13 9.98 8.39
CA GLU A 557 9.07 10.17 9.37
C GLU A 557 9.08 9.12 10.49
N SER A 558 10.02 8.17 10.47
CA SER A 558 10.10 7.12 11.49
C SER A 558 10.53 7.62 12.88
N GLY A 559 11.10 8.83 12.95
CA GLY A 559 11.78 9.34 14.14
C GLY A 559 13.18 8.76 14.36
N ALA A 560 13.69 7.92 13.45
CA ALA A 560 15.04 7.37 13.52
C ALA A 560 16.13 8.44 13.39
N GLN A 561 15.90 9.48 12.57
CA GLN A 561 16.83 10.61 12.47
C GLN A 561 16.97 11.35 13.80
N SER A 562 15.84 11.69 14.45
CA SER A 562 15.87 12.33 15.78
C SER A 562 16.49 11.44 16.85
N ALA A 563 16.51 10.12 16.68
CA ALA A 563 17.18 9.21 17.60
C ALA A 563 18.73 9.34 17.54
N LEU A 564 19.29 9.85 16.44
CA LEU A 564 20.71 10.15 16.30
C LEU A 564 21.09 11.54 16.83
N ASP A 565 20.12 12.41 17.13
CA ASP A 565 20.39 13.80 17.54
C ASP A 565 21.46 13.92 18.65
N PRO A 566 21.52 13.07 19.69
CA PRO A 566 22.56 13.18 20.72
C PRO A 566 23.99 13.05 20.16
N ILE A 567 24.27 12.04 19.32
CA ILE A 567 25.62 11.88 18.74
C ILE A 567 25.90 12.93 17.66
N VAL A 568 24.86 13.36 16.91
CA VAL A 568 24.95 14.46 15.95
C VAL A 568 25.36 15.75 16.67
N GLN A 569 24.71 16.10 17.78
CA GLN A 569 25.05 17.28 18.59
C GLN A 569 26.41 17.13 19.27
N ALA A 570 26.80 15.93 19.69
CA ALA A 570 28.13 15.68 20.24
C ALA A 570 29.23 15.94 19.20
N SER A 571 29.05 15.49 17.95
CA SER A 571 29.97 15.79 16.85
C SER A 571 30.04 17.30 16.53
N GLN A 572 28.91 18.00 16.58
CA GLN A 572 28.87 19.46 16.41
C GLN A 572 29.60 20.19 17.55
N LEU A 573 29.47 19.73 18.79
CA LEU A 573 30.20 20.27 19.95
C LEU A 573 31.71 20.09 19.83
N LEU A 574 32.18 18.99 19.22
CA LEU A 574 33.59 18.79 18.93
C LEU A 574 34.11 19.80 17.88
N GLN A 575 33.27 20.19 16.92
CA GLN A 575 33.62 21.13 15.84
C GLN A 575 33.43 22.62 16.21
N ALA A 576 32.59 22.91 17.21
CA ALA A 576 32.26 24.28 17.59
C ALA A 576 33.45 25.05 18.17
N ARG A 577 33.50 26.35 17.90
CA ARG A 577 34.44 27.27 18.54
C ARG A 577 34.15 27.34 20.04
N LYS A 578 35.20 27.33 20.86
CA LYS A 578 35.10 27.29 22.33
C LYS A 578 35.47 28.66 22.94
N THR A 579 34.89 29.73 22.40
CA THR A 579 35.12 31.10 22.91
C THR A 579 33.97 31.57 23.78
N ASP A 580 34.20 32.55 24.65
CA ASP A 580 33.18 33.05 25.59
C ASP A 580 31.89 33.56 24.92
N THR A 581 31.97 34.04 23.67
CA THR A 581 30.80 34.47 22.89
C THR A 581 29.95 33.29 22.38
N ASP A 582 30.53 32.10 22.30
CA ASP A 582 29.87 30.90 21.76
C ASP A 582 29.10 30.12 22.84
N VAL A 583 29.18 30.52 24.12
CA VAL A 583 28.56 29.81 25.25
C VAL A 583 27.05 29.62 25.05
N ASP A 584 26.33 30.68 24.68
CA ASP A 584 24.89 30.62 24.47
C ASP A 584 24.54 29.75 23.26
N SER A 585 25.26 29.93 22.14
CA SER A 585 25.05 29.14 20.92
C SER A 585 25.27 27.64 21.15
N ILE A 586 26.30 27.26 21.92
CA ILE A 586 26.56 25.86 22.29
C ILE A 586 25.44 25.31 23.18
N CYS A 587 24.94 26.10 24.13
CA CYS A 587 23.85 25.67 25.02
C CYS A 587 22.51 25.49 24.26
N GLU A 588 22.27 26.27 23.21
CA GLU A 588 21.11 26.13 22.33
C GLU A 588 21.24 24.94 21.37
N MET A 589 22.42 24.78 20.76
CA MET A 589 22.73 23.68 19.84
C MET A 589 22.64 22.31 20.53
N CYS A 590 23.21 22.16 21.73
CA CYS A 590 23.22 20.92 22.50
C CYS A 590 21.90 20.74 23.30
N SER A 591 20.77 20.75 22.59
CA SER A 591 19.45 20.64 23.20
C SER A 591 19.07 19.24 23.67
N LYS A 592 19.66 18.20 23.07
CA LYS A 592 19.39 16.76 23.28
C LYS A 592 20.47 16.05 24.08
N LEU A 593 21.52 16.76 24.49
CA LEU A 593 22.57 16.26 25.39
C LEU A 593 22.32 16.71 26.83
N THR A 594 22.67 15.85 27.79
CA THR A 594 22.64 16.24 29.21
C THR A 594 23.81 17.15 29.54
N MET A 595 23.67 17.93 30.62
CA MET A 595 24.76 18.77 31.13
C MET A 595 26.02 17.94 31.43
N ALA A 596 25.85 16.74 32.01
CA ALA A 596 26.95 15.83 32.30
C ALA A 596 27.70 15.40 31.02
N GLN A 597 26.98 15.11 29.95
CA GLN A 597 27.55 14.72 28.66
C GLN A 597 28.35 15.86 28.02
N ILE A 598 27.77 17.06 27.96
CA ILE A 598 28.43 18.25 27.39
C ILE A 598 29.74 18.53 28.15
N VAL A 599 29.67 18.56 29.48
CA VAL A 599 30.85 18.78 30.34
C VAL A 599 31.89 17.68 30.15
N LYS A 600 31.48 16.43 30.01
CA LYS A 600 32.41 15.30 29.80
C LYS A 600 33.14 15.43 28.46
N ILE A 601 32.42 15.73 27.37
CA ILE A 601 33.01 15.91 26.04
C ILE A 601 34.02 17.07 26.06
N LEU A 602 33.66 18.22 26.65
CA LEU A 602 34.57 19.37 26.75
C LEU A 602 35.82 19.07 27.60
N ASN A 603 35.70 18.26 28.65
CA ASN A 603 36.85 17.85 29.47
C ASN A 603 37.76 16.83 28.76
N LEU A 604 37.18 15.93 27.96
CA LEU A 604 37.91 14.93 27.19
C LEU A 604 38.55 15.51 25.91
N TYR A 605 38.16 16.71 25.50
CA TYR A 605 38.68 17.34 24.29
C TYR A 605 40.21 17.47 24.31
N THR A 606 40.86 16.72 23.43
CA THR A 606 42.31 16.72 23.23
C THR A 606 42.63 17.37 21.88
N PRO A 607 43.25 18.55 21.86
CA PRO A 607 43.68 19.18 20.61
C PRO A 607 44.76 18.31 19.94
N VAL A 608 44.62 18.10 18.62
CA VAL A 608 45.56 17.29 17.81
C VAL A 608 46.38 18.16 16.86
N ASP A 609 45.86 19.32 16.48
CA ASP A 609 46.52 20.27 15.56
C ASP A 609 47.08 21.50 16.32
N GLU A 610 48.10 22.15 15.76
CA GLU A 610 48.73 23.36 16.32
C GLU A 610 47.77 24.56 16.37
N PHE A 611 46.70 24.52 15.57
CA PHE A 611 45.64 25.51 15.53
C PHE A 611 44.52 25.25 16.54
N GLU A 612 44.60 24.17 17.33
CA GLU A 612 43.63 23.85 18.37
C GLU A 612 44.18 24.10 19.78
N GLU A 613 43.41 24.84 20.58
CA GLU A 613 43.70 25.00 22.00
C GLU A 613 42.86 24.08 22.87
N ARG A 614 43.43 23.67 24.01
CA ARG A 614 42.68 22.91 25.00
C ARG A 614 41.57 23.78 25.60
N VAL A 615 40.39 23.20 25.77
CA VAL A 615 39.23 23.91 26.33
C VAL A 615 39.56 24.49 27.71
N PRO A 616 39.47 25.82 27.92
CA PRO A 616 39.74 26.43 29.21
C PRO A 616 38.73 26.02 30.28
N ILE A 617 39.20 25.73 31.50
CA ILE A 617 38.32 25.43 32.66
C ILE A 617 37.32 26.57 32.94
N PRO A 618 37.68 27.88 32.85
CA PRO A 618 36.71 28.96 33.03
C PRO A 618 35.55 28.91 32.04
N PHE A 619 35.81 28.51 30.78
CA PHE A 619 34.78 28.36 29.76
C PHE A 619 33.81 27.21 30.12
N ILE A 620 34.32 26.06 30.57
CA ILE A 620 33.50 24.93 31.03
C ILE A 620 32.60 25.37 32.20
N ARG A 621 33.11 26.16 33.14
CA ARG A 621 32.30 26.69 34.26
C ARG A 621 31.19 27.62 33.79
N LYS A 622 31.42 28.43 32.75
CA LYS A 622 30.38 29.30 32.16
C LYS A 622 29.26 28.49 31.49
N ILE A 623 29.62 27.47 30.70
CA ILE A 623 28.63 26.53 30.13
C ILE A 623 27.83 25.83 31.23
N GLN A 624 28.50 25.39 32.29
CA GLN A 624 27.83 24.74 33.42
C GLN A 624 26.82 25.67 34.12
N ALA A 625 27.20 26.94 34.35
CA ALA A 625 26.30 27.92 34.95
C ALA A 625 25.07 28.19 34.07
N ARG A 626 25.28 28.31 32.75
CA ARG A 626 24.21 28.57 31.79
C ARG A 626 23.25 27.38 31.63
N LEU A 627 23.79 26.15 31.59
CA LEU A 627 22.99 24.93 31.51
C LEU A 627 22.20 24.65 32.79
N LYS A 628 22.73 25.01 33.97
CA LYS A 628 21.97 24.93 35.23
C LYS A 628 20.75 25.83 35.21
N GLN A 629 20.89 27.09 34.76
CA GLN A 629 19.76 28.00 34.61
C GLN A 629 18.68 27.43 33.67
N ARG A 630 19.08 26.76 32.59
CA ARG A 630 18.15 26.08 31.68
C ARG A 630 17.46 24.88 32.33
N ALA A 631 18.19 24.06 33.09
CA ALA A 631 17.64 22.90 33.77
C ALA A 631 16.62 23.30 34.86
N ASP A 632 16.92 24.36 35.61
CA ASP A 632 16.03 24.91 36.63
C ASP A 632 14.72 25.46 36.02
N MET A 633 14.80 26.05 34.81
CA MET A 633 13.63 26.51 34.04
C MET A 633 12.80 25.37 33.43
N ALA A 634 13.43 24.26 33.05
CA ALA A 634 12.81 23.19 32.27
C ALA A 634 12.34 21.98 33.10
N GLN A 635 12.48 22.00 34.43
CA GLN A 635 12.12 20.91 35.37
C GLN A 635 12.57 19.50 34.91
N THR A 636 13.63 19.42 34.10
CA THR A 636 14.10 18.19 33.46
C THR A 636 15.32 17.68 34.21
N GLY A 637 15.06 16.82 35.20
CA GLY A 637 16.04 16.31 36.17
C GLY A 637 16.88 15.12 35.70
N GLY A 638 17.55 15.20 34.55
CA GLY A 638 18.43 14.13 34.05
C GLY A 638 19.90 14.50 34.12
N ASN A 639 20.62 14.06 35.16
CA ASN A 639 22.09 14.17 35.25
C ASN A 639 22.81 12.88 34.77
N THR A 640 22.15 12.10 33.91
CA THR A 640 22.69 10.84 33.40
C THR A 640 23.82 11.11 32.41
N LEU A 641 24.97 10.47 32.66
CA LEU A 641 26.13 10.58 31.78
C LEU A 641 26.00 9.67 30.56
N LEU A 642 25.70 8.40 30.78
CA LEU A 642 25.56 7.41 29.72
C LEU A 642 24.11 7.29 29.27
N MET A 643 23.91 7.06 27.98
CA MET A 643 22.60 6.66 27.44
C MET A 643 22.32 5.20 27.80
N ASP A 644 21.05 4.89 28.07
CA ASP A 644 20.62 3.53 28.37
C ASP A 644 20.52 2.71 27.08
N THR A 645 21.47 1.81 26.86
CA THR A 645 21.46 0.92 25.68
C THR A 645 20.39 -0.16 25.75
N LYS A 646 19.72 -0.33 26.90
CA LYS A 646 18.63 -1.30 27.08
C LYS A 646 17.24 -0.67 26.95
N PHE A 647 17.18 0.65 26.73
CA PHE A 647 15.91 1.32 26.52
C PHE A 647 15.26 0.83 25.21
N SER A 648 13.97 0.51 25.28
CA SER A 648 13.15 0.14 24.13
C SER A 648 11.96 1.08 24.02
N PHE A 649 11.71 1.60 22.82
CA PHE A 649 10.46 2.31 22.56
C PHE A 649 9.26 1.33 22.68
N PRO A 650 8.11 1.79 23.22
CA PRO A 650 6.88 1.01 23.19
C PRO A 650 6.45 0.75 21.74
N VAL A 651 6.28 -0.52 21.38
CA VAL A 651 5.83 -0.92 20.05
C VAL A 651 4.31 -0.87 19.93
N THR A 652 3.81 -0.45 18.78
CA THR A 652 2.39 -0.47 18.43
C THR A 652 2.17 -1.19 17.10
N PHE A 653 1.02 -1.86 16.98
CA PHE A 653 0.61 -2.56 15.76
C PHE A 653 -0.67 -1.94 15.21
N PRO A 654 -0.56 -0.83 14.46
CA PRO A 654 -1.72 -0.20 13.84
C PRO A 654 -2.40 -1.18 12.88
N PHE A 655 -3.73 -1.13 12.82
CA PHE A 655 -4.49 -2.02 11.95
C PHE A 655 -4.14 -1.78 10.48
N ASN A 656 -3.78 -2.85 9.78
CA ASN A 656 -3.43 -2.82 8.36
C ASN A 656 -4.27 -3.84 7.57
N PRO A 657 -5.40 -3.43 6.94
CA PRO A 657 -6.28 -4.33 6.22
C PRO A 657 -5.58 -4.93 5.00
N SER A 658 -6.02 -6.12 4.59
CA SER A 658 -5.54 -6.75 3.37
C SER A 658 -6.56 -6.61 2.23
N SER A 659 -6.07 -6.34 1.03
CA SER A 659 -6.87 -6.39 -0.21
C SER A 659 -7.03 -7.81 -0.76
N ILE A 660 -6.32 -8.81 -0.21
CA ILE A 660 -6.38 -10.20 -0.68
C ILE A 660 -7.76 -10.77 -0.35
N LEU A 661 -8.37 -11.41 -1.35
CA LEU A 661 -9.64 -12.13 -1.20
C LEU A 661 -9.36 -13.57 -0.79
N LEU A 662 -10.04 -14.07 0.23
CA LEU A 662 -9.81 -15.42 0.75
C LEU A 662 -10.25 -16.53 -0.22
N ASP A 663 -11.20 -16.25 -1.13
CA ASP A 663 -11.70 -17.22 -2.11
C ASP A 663 -10.69 -17.49 -3.26
N SER A 664 -9.82 -16.52 -3.56
CA SER A 664 -8.76 -16.66 -4.58
C SER A 664 -7.47 -17.31 -4.05
N ILE A 665 -7.35 -17.53 -2.74
CA ILE A 665 -6.13 -18.13 -2.16
C ILE A 665 -6.11 -19.64 -2.46
N ASP A 666 -5.08 -20.08 -3.17
CA ASP A 666 -4.77 -21.50 -3.35
C ASP A 666 -3.60 -21.91 -2.47
N VAL A 667 -3.68 -23.12 -1.91
CA VAL A 667 -2.65 -23.66 -1.01
C VAL A 667 -1.65 -24.46 -1.85
N PRO A 668 -0.38 -24.03 -1.95
CA PRO A 668 0.62 -24.72 -2.76
C PRO A 668 0.96 -26.11 -2.20
N GLU A 669 1.18 -27.08 -3.09
CA GLU A 669 1.48 -28.47 -2.72
C GLU A 669 2.78 -28.60 -1.91
N GLN A 670 3.72 -27.66 -2.07
CA GLN A 670 5.00 -27.61 -1.36
C GLN A 670 4.81 -27.42 0.16
N LEU A 671 3.65 -26.96 0.62
CA LEU A 671 3.33 -26.86 2.04
C LEU A 671 2.88 -28.21 2.65
N HIS A 672 2.71 -29.25 1.84
CA HIS A 672 2.24 -30.58 2.27
C HIS A 672 0.92 -30.52 3.06
N LEU A 673 -0.02 -29.69 2.57
CA LEU A 673 -1.34 -29.46 3.16
C LEU A 673 -2.48 -30.05 2.32
N GLY A 674 -2.22 -31.11 1.55
CA GLY A 674 -3.21 -31.75 0.67
C GLY A 674 -4.42 -32.37 1.38
N PHE A 675 -4.37 -32.50 2.71
CA PHE A 675 -5.49 -32.92 3.54
C PHE A 675 -6.51 -31.79 3.80
N LEU A 676 -6.16 -30.53 3.52
CA LEU A 676 -7.08 -29.40 3.61
C LEU A 676 -8.04 -29.41 2.41
N LYS A 677 -9.32 -29.19 2.68
CA LYS A 677 -10.34 -29.10 1.64
C LYS A 677 -10.86 -27.68 1.53
N LYS A 678 -10.69 -27.07 0.35
CA LYS A 678 -11.24 -25.74 0.03
C LYS A 678 -12.76 -25.81 -0.09
N LEU A 679 -13.44 -24.84 0.52
CA LEU A 679 -14.90 -24.69 0.53
C LEU A 679 -15.29 -23.33 -0.04
#